data_AF-A0A2A7B4C2-F1
#
_entry.id   AF-A0A2A7B4C2-F1
#
_cell.length_a   1.000
_cell.length_b   1.000
_cell.length_c   1.000
_cell.angle_alpha   90.00
_cell.angle_beta   90.00
_cell.angle_gamma   90.00
#
_symmetry.space_group_name_H-M   'P 1'
#
loop_
_entity.id
_entity.type
_entity.pdbx_description
1 polymer ?
#
loop_
_entity_poly.entity_id
_entity_poly.type
_entity_poly.pdbx_seq_one_letter_code
_entity_poly.pdbx_strand_id
1 'polypeptide(L)'
;MCIPSNPQILDVRAVFLYSRDVDLRPLDFPISNCGNCGLSMSHYDQICVEQVVLDSPIRSDLLTESPLAQAYQHSLKLSRDSKPPRQEILSFANFSDTEQAYAERFWSDQTQPVFFMTLLNLGPHADLSTVEARIHSIFDAQTLVYFTFDYNDLVIFHKGSSFSEYVHKLLKVDYGGNDSSAWISDSITLYSFPESFQTSSNAMTTPEVFGAYLRMGVANTSVMEEFRQRLLKDSPSTEVNYILGRHDIGFFQPNATLEWIKAVQELIRSTSQEMDKKAADLVSPIWYTTSTLSIRIPPEESLPELGSIVWNGTHIQSALRDSMKTAYEKFCAAYKDTRYEFGITADDVWLTWLKTGVQQAISFLENDLTQELGLCLVPLYQDFLHYSTDLWKKIGTPGIHDYDINQRRVFRREAERNFMDLFQNVSILMDSMNRSSRQFIQTPPFRTTAFSMPPKLMAYYTAVAHQILDALQDDTNNFYGFMIAPSFVKELEVISLAEQRLTEGNQLLSISIGETSIYTLQLTTFYLAHELSHYVGSENRMREIRLDYILKACIQNFLSMVLDDLICSFNIRICNAHNLYARTPQIGIKREETWEKLADLADHVYQETCRDMKDRWEEMVHGSPVFYLQEVYTLAEKAIRKVSKDRKILNAVYQVFWDLIANPEIVETVLASELGENVLLGATVRHFARQEGYHIYTKIVEDDYNCYTKGNDERKLPKQIDLIEDVFRETFADLQAIRLLGLSPNEYLNIFKDEKEHDLVSRQYRDRVLAVLSVLPEEVSGLPDGKFKELLQTLRGRSGVVNNFEELLSSNSMNGIVVYYVHEYLKKCLETIDRAFDHDSKVEKLRTLYKELGNQKSVKDLMDTLKQTIKDYQRTLCKG
;
A
#
# COMPACT_ATOMS: atom_id res chain seq x y z
N MET A 1 -27.46 -14.71 22.99
CA MET A 1 -27.20 -14.72 24.46
C MET A 1 -26.12 -15.75 24.75
N CYS A 2 -25.24 -15.48 25.73
CA CYS A 2 -23.88 -16.03 26.03
C CYS A 2 -22.76 -15.07 25.56
N ILE A 3 -22.63 -13.86 26.15
CA ILE A 3 -21.86 -13.40 27.36
C ILE A 3 -20.32 -13.33 27.05
N PRO A 4 -19.51 -12.50 27.74
CA PRO A 4 -19.07 -11.14 27.43
C PRO A 4 -17.54 -11.09 27.13
N SER A 5 -17.09 -10.57 25.99
CA SER A 5 -15.69 -10.12 25.94
C SER A 5 -15.66 -8.78 26.68
N ASN A 6 -15.05 -8.73 27.88
CA ASN A 6 -14.66 -7.45 28.47
C ASN A 6 -13.96 -6.65 27.35
N PRO A 7 -14.43 -5.43 27.01
CA PRO A 7 -13.79 -4.67 25.95
C PRO A 7 -12.34 -4.41 26.37
N GLN A 8 -11.39 -5.03 25.67
CA GLN A 8 -9.99 -4.72 25.87
C GLN A 8 -9.73 -3.32 25.33
N ILE A 9 -9.12 -2.48 26.14
CA ILE A 9 -8.79 -1.10 25.82
C ILE A 9 -7.39 -1.08 25.23
N LEU A 10 -7.28 -0.57 24.02
CA LEU A 10 -6.01 -0.45 23.31
C LEU A 10 -5.23 0.74 23.85
N ASP A 11 -4.06 0.47 24.41
CA ASP A 11 -3.10 1.49 24.82
C ASP A 11 -1.95 1.56 23.80
N VAL A 12 -1.66 2.76 23.32
CA VAL A 12 -0.63 3.01 22.32
C VAL A 12 0.37 4.04 22.85
N ARG A 13 1.66 3.72 22.73
CA ARG A 13 2.78 4.54 23.20
C ARG A 13 3.75 4.80 22.05
N ALA A 14 4.03 6.07 21.79
CA ALA A 14 5.09 6.48 20.89
C ALA A 14 6.38 6.70 21.69
N VAL A 15 7.41 5.91 21.39
CA VAL A 15 8.72 6.05 22.01
C VAL A 15 9.62 6.86 21.08
N PHE A 16 10.16 7.95 21.59
CA PHE A 16 11.13 8.80 20.90
C PHE A 16 12.50 8.67 21.55
N LEU A 17 13.47 8.22 20.76
CA LEU A 17 14.87 8.12 21.13
C LEU A 17 15.64 9.27 20.48
N TYR A 18 15.95 10.30 21.25
CA TYR A 18 16.62 11.51 20.76
C TYR A 18 18.13 11.35 20.78
N SER A 19 18.79 11.92 19.77
CA SER A 19 20.26 11.99 19.69
C SER A 19 20.69 13.39 19.30
N ARG A 20 21.90 13.79 19.69
CA ARG A 20 22.53 15.04 19.26
C ARG A 20 22.64 15.14 17.74
N ASP A 21 22.38 16.34 17.22
CA ASP A 21 22.42 16.61 15.79
C ASP A 21 23.84 16.58 15.21
N VAL A 22 23.93 16.34 13.91
CA VAL A 22 25.16 16.27 13.11
C VAL A 22 25.99 17.54 13.21
N ASP A 23 25.33 18.68 13.31
CA ASP A 23 25.96 20.01 13.41
C ASP A 23 26.68 20.22 14.75
N LEU A 24 26.63 19.24 15.66
CA LEU A 24 27.38 19.23 16.92
C LEU A 24 27.14 20.46 17.82
N ARG A 25 26.05 21.20 17.57
CA ARG A 25 25.62 22.32 18.39
C ARG A 25 25.12 21.81 19.75
N PRO A 26 25.28 22.58 20.84
CA PRO A 26 24.62 22.28 22.10
C PRO A 26 23.11 22.23 21.85
N LEU A 27 22.48 21.09 22.07
CA LEU A 27 21.03 21.06 22.16
C LEU A 27 20.66 21.80 23.45
N ASP A 28 19.88 22.88 23.32
CA ASP A 28 18.81 23.09 24.29
C ASP A 28 18.00 21.79 24.26
N PHE A 29 18.25 20.89 25.23
CA PHE A 29 17.54 19.62 25.35
C PHE A 29 16.06 19.91 25.13
N PRO A 30 15.37 19.27 24.17
CA PRO A 30 13.96 19.51 24.01
C PRO A 30 13.30 19.11 25.33
N ILE A 31 12.93 20.14 26.10
CA ILE A 31 12.03 20.01 27.23
C ILE A 31 10.69 19.67 26.59
N SER A 32 10.50 18.40 26.29
CA SER A 32 9.16 17.90 26.03
C SER A 32 8.38 18.11 27.33
N ASN A 33 7.21 18.72 27.24
CA ASN A 33 6.29 18.84 28.37
C ASN A 33 5.68 17.46 28.75
N CYS A 34 6.09 16.35 28.12
CA CYS A 34 5.65 15.01 28.47
C CYS A 34 6.34 14.55 29.77
N GLY A 35 5.54 14.13 30.76
CA GLY A 35 6.01 13.70 32.08
C GLY A 35 6.80 12.39 32.11
N ASN A 36 6.97 11.71 30.97
CA ASN A 36 7.68 10.42 30.84
C ASN A 36 8.92 10.56 29.95
N CYS A 37 9.72 11.59 30.20
CA CYS A 37 11.02 11.79 29.58
C CYS A 37 12.13 11.58 30.61
N GLY A 38 13.21 10.93 30.17
CA GLY A 38 14.41 10.76 30.96
C GLY A 38 15.66 10.94 30.12
N LEU A 39 16.71 11.45 30.77
CA LEU A 39 18.03 11.59 30.15
C LEU A 39 18.74 10.24 30.15
N SER A 40 19.28 9.85 29.00
CA SER A 40 20.04 8.61 28.83
C SER A 40 21.54 8.94 28.68
N MET A 41 22.39 8.02 29.14
CA MET A 41 23.84 8.08 28.92
C MET A 41 24.27 6.95 27.97
N SER A 42 23.49 6.74 26.92
CA SER A 42 23.68 5.68 25.93
C SER A 42 23.93 6.29 24.55
N HIS A 43 23.77 5.49 23.49
CA HIS A 43 23.80 6.00 22.11
C HIS A 43 22.74 7.09 21.84
N TYR A 44 21.70 7.12 22.67
CA TYR A 44 20.68 8.17 22.70
C TYR A 44 20.87 9.05 23.94
N ASP A 45 20.56 10.33 23.80
CA ASP A 45 20.70 11.33 24.87
C ASP A 45 19.43 11.42 25.73
N GLN A 46 18.27 11.09 25.17
CA GLN A 46 16.98 11.17 25.86
C GLN A 46 16.02 10.11 25.32
N ILE A 47 15.23 9.55 26.23
CA ILE A 47 14.12 8.64 25.93
C ILE A 47 12.85 9.35 26.41
N CYS A 48 11.88 9.51 25.52
CA CYS A 48 10.57 10.03 25.84
C CYS A 48 9.50 9.05 25.40
N VAL A 49 8.50 8.83 26.25
CA VAL A 49 7.36 7.97 25.93
C VAL A 49 6.08 8.77 26.03
N GLU A 50 5.40 8.96 24.90
CA GLU A 50 4.15 9.72 24.82
C GLU A 50 2.96 8.78 24.61
N GLN A 51 1.84 9.08 25.26
CA GLN A 51 0.58 8.40 24.96
C GLN A 51 0.05 8.88 23.62
N VAL A 52 -0.30 7.94 22.76
CA VAL A 52 -1.01 8.26 21.52
C VAL A 52 -2.50 8.21 21.84
N VAL A 53 -3.14 9.37 21.78
CA VAL A 53 -4.59 9.46 21.96
C VAL A 53 -5.25 9.06 20.65
N LEU A 54 -5.92 7.92 20.68
CA LEU A 54 -6.77 7.46 19.58
C LEU A 54 -8.07 8.27 19.65
N ASP A 55 -8.46 8.89 18.55
CA ASP A 55 -9.74 9.58 18.48
C ASP A 55 -10.84 8.51 18.63
N SER A 56 -11.88 8.78 19.44
CA SER A 56 -13.04 7.89 19.49
C SER A 56 -13.57 7.69 18.06
N PRO A 57 -14.00 6.48 17.65
CA PRO A 57 -14.51 6.25 16.31
C PRO A 57 -15.78 7.09 16.15
N ILE A 58 -15.63 8.30 15.59
CA ILE A 58 -16.75 9.22 15.39
C ILE A 58 -17.55 8.80 14.15
N ARG A 59 -17.02 7.94 13.25
CA ARG A 59 -17.73 7.38 12.08
C ARG A 59 -16.97 6.26 11.38
N SER A 60 -17.71 5.53 10.54
CA SER A 60 -17.38 4.28 9.85
C SER A 60 -16.41 4.43 8.67
N ASP A 61 -15.10 4.47 8.90
CA ASP A 61 -14.10 4.54 7.82
C ASP A 61 -12.93 3.55 8.02
N LEU A 62 -12.61 2.79 6.98
CA LEU A 62 -11.52 1.80 6.98
C LEU A 62 -10.12 2.45 7.00
N LEU A 63 -9.97 3.71 6.57
CA LEU A 63 -8.70 4.45 6.64
C LEU A 63 -8.46 5.08 8.02
N THR A 64 -9.48 5.66 8.64
CA THR A 64 -9.37 6.35 9.94
C THR A 64 -9.73 5.50 11.15
N GLU A 65 -10.31 4.29 10.99
CA GLU A 65 -10.57 3.40 12.14
C GLU A 65 -9.41 2.48 12.51
N SER A 66 -8.48 2.18 11.60
CA SER A 66 -7.35 1.30 11.93
C SER A 66 -6.53 1.94 13.06
N PRO A 67 -6.39 1.27 14.23
CA PRO A 67 -5.60 1.85 15.31
C PRO A 67 -4.13 2.09 14.93
N LEU A 68 -3.60 1.30 13.99
CA LEU A 68 -2.26 1.50 13.44
C LEU A 68 -2.19 2.80 12.62
N ALA A 69 -3.21 3.07 11.79
CA ALA A 69 -3.26 4.27 10.98
C ALA A 69 -3.43 5.53 11.83
N GLN A 70 -4.30 5.49 12.84
CA GLN A 70 -4.45 6.59 13.80
C GLN A 70 -3.14 6.84 14.57
N ALA A 71 -2.48 5.78 15.03
CA ALA A 71 -1.22 5.88 15.74
C ALA A 71 -0.13 6.56 14.89
N TYR A 72 -0.02 6.13 13.63
CA TYR A 72 0.87 6.74 12.66
C TYR A 72 0.52 8.20 12.35
N GLN A 73 -0.76 8.54 12.17
CA GLN A 73 -1.19 9.93 11.93
C GLN A 73 -0.87 10.85 13.12
N HIS A 74 -1.05 10.37 14.35
CA HIS A 74 -0.68 11.10 15.57
C HIS A 74 0.84 11.33 15.63
N SER A 75 1.62 10.28 15.38
CA SER A 75 3.08 10.35 15.24
C SER A 75 3.52 11.38 14.20
N LEU A 76 2.89 11.39 13.02
CA LEU A 76 3.22 12.33 11.95
C LEU A 76 2.95 13.78 12.35
N LYS A 77 1.85 14.04 13.09
CA LYS A 77 1.55 15.37 13.65
C LYS A 77 2.67 15.80 14.63
N LEU A 78 3.04 14.92 15.57
CA LEU A 78 4.13 15.18 16.52
C LEU A 78 5.48 15.43 15.82
N SER A 79 5.75 14.71 14.73
CA SER A 79 6.99 14.84 13.96
C SER A 79 7.12 16.18 13.24
N ARG A 80 6.01 16.78 12.80
CA ARG A 80 6.01 18.12 12.19
C ARG A 80 6.36 19.24 13.18
N ASP A 81 6.01 19.04 14.45
CA ASP A 81 6.18 20.05 15.50
C ASP A 81 7.49 19.89 16.30
N SER A 82 8.18 18.75 16.18
CA SER A 82 9.40 18.42 16.93
C SER A 82 10.70 18.84 16.23
N LYS A 83 11.75 19.12 17.02
CA LYS A 83 13.11 19.33 16.48
C LYS A 83 13.80 17.96 16.25
N PRO A 84 14.23 17.61 15.02
CA PRO A 84 15.05 16.43 14.75
C PRO A 84 16.46 16.57 15.35
N PRO A 85 17.21 15.46 15.59
CA PRO A 85 16.96 14.07 15.18
C PRO A 85 16.48 13.12 16.28
N ARG A 86 15.54 12.23 15.92
CA ARG A 86 14.99 11.18 16.79
C ARG A 86 14.69 9.90 16.03
N GLN A 87 14.81 8.75 16.68
CA GLN A 87 14.21 7.49 16.23
C GLN A 87 12.87 7.30 16.93
N GLU A 88 11.90 6.70 16.24
CA GLU A 88 10.56 6.44 16.75
C GLU A 88 10.24 4.95 16.74
N ILE A 89 9.57 4.47 17.79
CA ILE A 89 9.01 3.12 17.90
C ILE A 89 7.57 3.24 18.41
N LEU A 90 6.61 2.69 17.66
CA LEU A 90 5.21 2.61 18.11
C LEU A 90 4.99 1.29 18.85
N SER A 91 4.50 1.39 20.09
CA SER A 91 4.30 0.27 21.00
C SER A 91 2.80 0.13 21.34
N PHE A 92 2.27 -1.08 21.25
CA PHE A 92 0.83 -1.37 21.38
C PHE A 92 0.57 -2.42 22.46
N ALA A 93 -0.48 -2.24 23.25
CA ALA A 93 -0.93 -3.25 24.22
C ALA A 93 -2.45 -3.26 24.35
N ASN A 94 -3.05 -4.44 24.49
CA ASN A 94 -4.48 -4.60 24.76
C ASN A 94 -4.67 -4.91 26.24
N PHE A 95 -5.21 -3.97 27.00
CA PHE A 95 -5.42 -4.11 28.44
C PHE A 95 -6.88 -4.33 28.78
N SER A 96 -7.16 -5.16 29.78
CA SER A 96 -8.45 -5.13 30.51
C SER A 96 -8.58 -3.84 31.33
N ASP A 97 -9.79 -3.51 31.79
CA ASP A 97 -10.04 -2.34 32.66
C ASP A 97 -9.08 -2.30 33.88
N THR A 98 -8.81 -3.46 34.47
CA THR A 98 -7.88 -3.59 35.61
C THR A 98 -6.43 -3.36 35.23
N GLU A 99 -6.01 -3.84 34.06
CA GLU A 99 -4.65 -3.65 33.54
C GLU A 99 -4.41 -2.21 33.08
N GLN A 100 -5.44 -1.55 32.55
CA GLN A 100 -5.34 -0.14 32.18
C GLN A 100 -5.10 0.74 33.41
N ALA A 101 -5.87 0.55 34.48
CA ALA A 101 -5.66 1.30 35.73
C ALA A 101 -4.25 1.07 36.29
N TYR A 102 -3.71 -0.14 36.11
CA TYR A 102 -2.33 -0.47 36.45
C TYR A 102 -1.31 0.24 35.53
N ALA A 103 -1.54 0.26 34.22
CA ALA A 103 -0.68 0.96 33.27
C ALA A 103 -0.67 2.48 33.51
N GLU A 104 -1.82 3.09 33.78
CA GLU A 104 -1.94 4.50 34.16
C GLU A 104 -1.15 4.80 35.43
N ARG A 105 -1.25 3.92 36.44
CA ARG A 105 -0.46 4.02 37.66
C ARG A 105 1.03 3.94 37.36
N PHE A 106 1.47 2.96 36.57
CA PHE A 106 2.87 2.81 36.15
C PHE A 106 3.39 4.08 35.47
N TRP A 107 2.67 4.62 34.48
CA TRP A 107 3.10 5.82 33.76
C TRP A 107 3.08 7.07 34.65
N SER A 108 2.14 7.18 35.60
CA SER A 108 2.10 8.30 36.56
C SER A 108 3.18 8.24 37.65
N ASP A 109 3.75 7.06 37.90
CA ASP A 109 4.75 6.86 38.94
C ASP A 109 6.10 7.50 38.57
N GLN A 110 6.52 8.51 39.34
CA GLN A 110 7.79 9.22 39.18
C GLN A 110 8.74 8.95 40.37
N THR A 111 8.44 7.94 41.19
CA THR A 111 9.20 7.65 42.42
C THR A 111 10.47 6.85 42.17
N GLN A 112 10.51 6.07 41.08
CA GLN A 112 11.65 5.22 40.76
C GLN A 112 12.79 6.01 40.08
N PRO A 113 14.05 5.74 40.44
CA PRO A 113 15.20 6.51 39.95
C PRO A 113 15.62 6.17 38.53
N VAL A 114 15.28 4.97 38.03
CA VAL A 114 15.69 4.49 36.71
C VAL A 114 14.48 3.97 35.94
N PHE A 115 14.38 4.38 34.68
CA PHE A 115 13.46 3.84 33.69
C PHE A 115 14.24 2.95 32.72
N PHE A 116 13.85 1.69 32.60
CA PHE A 116 14.40 0.73 31.67
C PHE A 116 13.44 0.48 30.52
N MET A 117 13.99 0.34 29.33
CA MET A 117 13.29 -0.03 28.11
C MET A 117 14.08 -1.13 27.42
N THR A 118 13.55 -2.34 27.34
CA THR A 118 14.20 -3.45 26.66
C THR A 118 13.45 -3.83 25.39
N LEU A 119 14.15 -3.78 24.27
CA LEU A 119 13.70 -4.29 22.98
C LEU A 119 14.01 -5.79 22.92
N LEU A 120 12.99 -6.62 22.69
CA LEU A 120 13.14 -8.08 22.62
C LEU A 120 12.86 -8.59 21.21
N ASN A 121 13.80 -9.37 20.68
CA ASN A 121 13.67 -10.12 19.43
C ASN A 121 13.40 -11.58 19.77
N LEU A 122 12.31 -12.12 19.24
CA LEU A 122 11.90 -13.49 19.50
C LEU A 122 12.44 -14.43 18.43
N GLY A 123 12.79 -15.64 18.86
CA GLY A 123 13.20 -16.70 17.96
C GLY A 123 12.08 -17.15 17.02
N PRO A 124 12.41 -17.78 15.87
CA PRO A 124 11.44 -18.19 14.85
C PRO A 124 10.40 -19.19 15.35
N HIS A 125 10.66 -19.89 16.45
CA HIS A 125 9.75 -20.86 17.07
C HIS A 125 9.11 -20.36 18.37
N ALA A 126 9.35 -19.11 18.76
CA ALA A 126 8.75 -18.53 19.95
C ALA A 126 7.24 -18.28 19.75
N ASP A 127 6.47 -18.64 20.76
CA ASP A 127 5.06 -18.32 20.90
C ASP A 127 4.89 -17.06 21.77
N LEU A 128 4.14 -16.06 21.29
CA LEU A 128 4.02 -14.76 21.95
C LEU A 128 3.40 -14.89 23.35
N SER A 129 2.36 -15.71 23.50
CA SER A 129 1.67 -15.90 24.77
C SER A 129 2.56 -16.56 25.83
N THR A 130 3.36 -17.54 25.41
CA THR A 130 4.29 -18.26 26.30
C THR A 130 5.41 -17.34 26.78
N VAL A 131 5.94 -16.50 25.89
CA VAL A 131 6.99 -15.52 26.26
C VAL A 131 6.44 -14.44 27.19
N GLU A 132 5.25 -13.91 26.91
CA GLU A 132 4.57 -12.93 27.77
C GLU A 132 4.33 -13.50 29.19
N ALA A 133 3.80 -14.72 29.28
CA ALA A 133 3.59 -15.41 30.57
C ALA A 133 4.91 -15.59 31.34
N ARG A 134 6.01 -15.89 30.64
CA ARG A 134 7.34 -15.98 31.23
C ARG A 134 7.82 -14.64 31.77
N ILE A 135 7.69 -13.57 31.00
CA ILE A 135 8.07 -12.22 31.44
C ILE A 135 7.30 -11.86 32.71
N HIS A 136 5.98 -12.04 32.73
CA HIS A 136 5.15 -11.76 33.91
C HIS A 136 5.42 -12.67 35.13
N SER A 137 6.00 -13.86 34.93
CA SER A 137 6.41 -14.73 36.04
C SER A 137 7.70 -14.28 36.72
N ILE A 138 8.55 -13.54 36.01
CA ILE A 138 9.86 -13.08 36.48
C ILE A 138 9.79 -11.64 36.98
N PHE A 139 9.03 -10.80 36.28
CA PHE A 139 8.85 -9.39 36.58
C PHE A 139 7.63 -9.15 37.48
N ASP A 140 7.69 -8.09 38.26
CA ASP A 140 6.66 -7.70 39.23
C ASP A 140 5.72 -6.62 38.68
N ALA A 141 4.92 -6.04 39.57
CA ALA A 141 4.01 -4.92 39.32
C ALA A 141 4.71 -3.58 38.98
N GLN A 142 5.98 -3.57 38.56
CA GLN A 142 6.66 -2.39 38.02
C GLN A 142 7.04 -2.56 36.54
N THR A 143 6.35 -3.45 35.83
CA THR A 143 6.69 -3.82 34.45
C THR A 143 5.46 -3.79 33.56
N LEU A 144 5.62 -3.28 32.34
CA LEU A 144 4.65 -3.36 31.25
C LEU A 144 5.31 -3.97 30.01
N VAL A 145 4.53 -4.72 29.23
CA VAL A 145 4.96 -5.34 27.99
C VAL A 145 4.08 -4.84 26.85
N TYR A 146 4.70 -4.40 25.77
CA TYR A 146 4.02 -3.91 24.57
C TYR A 146 4.54 -4.65 23.33
N PHE A 147 3.71 -4.76 22.30
CA PHE A 147 4.06 -5.26 20.97
C PHE A 147 4.53 -4.12 20.06
N THR A 148 5.40 -4.42 19.09
CA THR A 148 5.75 -3.49 18.00
C THR A 148 5.90 -4.21 16.67
N PHE A 149 5.67 -3.48 15.58
CA PHE A 149 5.85 -3.94 14.20
C PHE A 149 7.25 -3.63 13.64
N ASP A 150 8.16 -3.10 14.47
CA ASP A 150 9.58 -2.89 14.13
C ASP A 150 10.35 -4.24 14.05
N TYR A 151 11.68 -4.24 13.96
CA TYR A 151 12.46 -5.51 13.96
C TYR A 151 12.29 -6.31 15.26
N ASN A 152 12.29 -5.64 16.41
CA ASN A 152 11.96 -6.29 17.68
C ASN A 152 10.46 -6.62 17.74
N ASP A 153 10.08 -7.62 18.53
CA ASP A 153 8.68 -8.07 18.64
C ASP A 153 7.99 -7.42 19.85
N LEU A 154 8.72 -7.31 20.95
CA LEU A 154 8.23 -6.79 22.22
C LEU A 154 9.08 -5.63 22.71
N VAL A 155 8.47 -4.76 23.50
CA VAL A 155 9.12 -3.72 24.29
C VAL A 155 8.71 -3.92 25.75
N ILE A 156 9.69 -4.12 26.62
CA ILE A 156 9.49 -4.15 28.07
C ILE A 156 9.80 -2.76 28.61
N PHE A 157 8.84 -2.16 29.32
CA PHE A 157 9.06 -0.97 30.14
C PHE A 157 9.10 -1.37 31.61
N HIS A 158 10.15 -0.96 32.31
CA HIS A 158 10.31 -1.24 33.73
C HIS A 158 10.81 -0.01 34.48
N LYS A 159 10.28 0.22 35.68
CA LYS A 159 10.71 1.31 36.57
C LYS A 159 11.28 0.69 37.83
N GLY A 160 12.53 0.98 38.15
CA GLY A 160 13.19 0.35 39.29
C GLY A 160 14.34 1.16 39.87
N SER A 161 14.90 0.62 40.96
CA SER A 161 15.99 1.25 41.71
C SER A 161 17.31 0.48 41.69
N SER A 162 17.38 -0.66 40.99
CA SER A 162 18.59 -1.47 40.91
C SER A 162 18.89 -1.95 39.49
N PHE A 163 20.13 -1.70 39.04
CA PHE A 163 20.66 -2.26 37.79
C PHE A 163 20.88 -3.78 37.94
N SER A 164 21.43 -4.22 39.07
CA SER A 164 21.71 -5.64 39.34
C SER A 164 20.43 -6.45 39.29
N GLU A 165 19.40 -6.04 40.03
CA GLU A 165 18.13 -6.74 40.04
C GLU A 165 17.53 -6.86 38.63
N TYR A 166 17.56 -5.77 37.85
CA TYR A 166 17.04 -5.75 36.49
C TYR A 166 17.79 -6.69 35.55
N VAL A 167 19.13 -6.65 35.57
CA VAL A 167 19.97 -7.53 34.73
C VAL A 167 19.73 -9.00 35.07
N HIS A 168 19.60 -9.35 36.35
CA HIS A 168 19.31 -10.74 36.74
C HIS A 168 17.92 -11.19 36.29
N LYS A 169 16.89 -10.33 36.40
CA LYS A 169 15.55 -10.60 35.85
C LYS A 169 15.60 -10.78 34.34
N LEU A 170 16.32 -9.92 33.60
CA LEU A 170 16.44 -9.99 32.15
C LEU A 170 17.20 -11.25 31.69
N LEU A 171 18.31 -11.61 32.34
CA LEU A 171 19.04 -12.84 32.03
C LEU A 171 18.17 -14.09 32.26
N LYS A 172 17.28 -14.07 33.25
CA LYS A 172 16.28 -15.14 33.44
C LYS A 172 15.25 -15.16 32.32
N VAL A 173 14.88 -14.03 31.73
CA VAL A 173 14.02 -13.98 30.53
C VAL A 173 14.74 -14.53 29.31
N ASP A 174 16.01 -14.16 29.11
CA ASP A 174 16.76 -14.53 27.91
C ASP A 174 17.20 -16.01 27.92
N TYR A 175 17.65 -16.51 29.08
CA TYR A 175 18.35 -17.80 29.18
C TYR A 175 17.72 -18.81 30.15
N GLY A 176 16.84 -18.38 31.06
CA GLY A 176 16.22 -19.30 32.03
C GLY A 176 15.43 -20.48 31.41
N GLY A 177 15.37 -21.60 32.10
CA GLY A 177 14.53 -22.76 31.73
C GLY A 177 15.30 -23.97 31.19
N ASN A 178 14.65 -25.14 31.23
CA ASN A 178 15.23 -26.44 30.83
C ASN A 178 14.97 -26.80 29.36
N ASP A 179 14.09 -26.07 28.67
CA ASP A 179 13.71 -26.37 27.30
C ASP A 179 14.73 -25.76 26.33
N SER A 180 15.26 -26.62 25.46
CA SER A 180 16.31 -26.35 24.46
C SER A 180 15.91 -25.37 23.35
N SER A 181 14.86 -24.58 23.51
CA SER A 181 14.42 -23.59 22.53
C SER A 181 14.70 -22.19 23.08
N ALA A 182 15.77 -21.57 22.60
CA ALA A 182 16.03 -20.14 22.77
C ALA A 182 14.85 -19.34 22.19
N TRP A 183 13.86 -19.02 23.02
CA TRP A 183 12.68 -18.23 22.62
C TRP A 183 13.05 -16.77 22.36
N ILE A 184 14.14 -16.29 22.95
CA ILE A 184 14.69 -14.96 22.72
C ILE A 184 15.93 -15.10 21.85
N SER A 185 15.96 -14.41 20.71
CA SER A 185 17.14 -14.35 19.83
C SER A 185 18.10 -13.25 20.26
N ASP A 186 17.58 -12.11 20.74
CA ASP A 186 18.38 -11.00 21.26
C ASP A 186 17.55 -10.08 22.17
N SER A 187 18.23 -9.37 23.06
CA SER A 187 17.64 -8.36 23.95
C SER A 187 18.54 -7.12 24.02
N ILE A 188 17.96 -5.94 23.78
CA ILE A 188 18.69 -4.65 23.84
C ILE A 188 18.02 -3.76 24.88
N THR A 189 18.75 -3.48 25.96
CA THR A 189 18.25 -2.61 27.04
C THR A 189 18.80 -1.19 26.92
N LEU A 190 17.87 -0.24 26.85
CA LEU A 190 18.10 1.18 27.06
C LEU A 190 17.64 1.56 28.47
N TYR A 191 18.22 2.62 29.01
CA TYR A 191 17.81 3.17 30.29
C TYR A 191 17.90 4.69 30.29
N SER A 192 17.09 5.33 31.12
CA SER A 192 17.11 6.76 31.34
C SER A 192 16.80 7.10 32.80
N PHE A 193 17.23 8.30 33.18
CA PHE A 193 16.97 8.90 34.49
C PHE A 193 15.90 9.97 34.33
N PRO A 194 14.73 9.84 34.99
CA PRO A 194 13.68 10.86 34.96
C PRO A 194 14.22 12.22 35.38
N GLU A 195 13.78 13.31 34.73
CA GLU A 195 14.21 14.67 35.11
C GLU A 195 13.70 15.06 36.51
N SER A 196 12.57 14.50 36.93
CA SER A 196 11.96 14.65 38.24
C SER A 196 12.79 14.03 39.38
N PHE A 197 13.75 13.16 39.05
CA PHE A 197 14.56 12.47 40.05
C PHE A 197 15.54 13.43 40.75
N GLN A 198 15.35 13.62 42.06
CA GLN A 198 16.23 14.41 42.92
C GLN A 198 16.98 13.51 43.91
N THR A 199 18.30 13.64 43.95
CA THR A 199 19.22 12.94 44.86
C THR A 199 19.02 13.30 46.35
N SER A 200 18.23 14.33 46.65
CA SER A 200 18.05 14.89 48.00
C SER A 200 16.94 14.23 48.84
N SER A 201 16.20 13.26 48.30
CA SER A 201 15.17 12.56 49.05
C SER A 201 15.75 11.33 49.78
N ASN A 202 15.54 11.26 51.10
CA ASN A 202 16.00 10.22 52.04
C ASN A 202 15.47 8.79 51.76
N ALA A 203 15.16 8.43 50.50
CA ALA A 203 14.49 7.20 50.12
C ALA A 203 15.45 6.08 49.64
N MET A 204 16.76 6.32 49.51
CA MET A 204 17.70 5.25 49.14
C MET A 204 18.04 4.36 50.35
N THR A 205 17.19 3.38 50.63
CA THR A 205 17.54 2.25 51.49
C THR A 205 18.51 1.35 50.70
N THR A 206 19.80 1.47 51.04
CA THR A 206 20.99 0.76 50.52
C THR A 206 21.42 1.11 49.07
N PRO A 207 22.57 1.79 48.89
CA PRO A 207 23.09 2.10 47.56
C PRO A 207 23.71 0.85 46.93
N GLU A 208 23.13 0.38 45.83
CA GLU A 208 23.78 -0.59 44.95
C GLU A 208 25.13 -0.04 44.47
N VAL A 209 26.14 -0.93 44.43
CA VAL A 209 27.47 -0.61 43.91
C VAL A 209 27.76 -1.49 42.71
N PHE A 210 28.18 -0.87 41.60
CA PHE A 210 28.51 -1.55 40.35
C PHE A 210 29.71 -0.88 39.67
N GLY A 211 30.33 -1.58 38.71
CA GLY A 211 31.37 -0.95 37.88
C GLY A 211 30.72 -0.09 36.80
N ALA A 212 31.13 1.17 36.65
CA ALA A 212 30.66 2.04 35.57
C ALA A 212 31.81 2.42 34.64
N TYR A 213 31.63 2.21 33.34
CA TYR A 213 32.59 2.60 32.31
C TYR A 213 31.96 3.63 31.37
N LEU A 214 32.35 4.89 31.52
CA LEU A 214 31.90 6.00 30.68
C LEU A 214 32.93 6.26 29.58
N ARG A 215 32.56 6.04 28.33
CA ARG A 215 33.33 6.44 27.15
C ARG A 215 32.79 7.76 26.61
N MET A 216 33.65 8.73 26.36
CA MET A 216 33.29 10.03 25.80
C MET A 216 34.18 10.42 24.63
N GLY A 217 33.55 10.82 23.52
CA GLY A 217 34.26 11.40 22.38
C GLY A 217 34.59 12.87 22.60
N VAL A 218 35.86 13.21 22.42
CA VAL A 218 36.40 14.54 22.74
C VAL A 218 36.58 15.40 21.50
N ALA A 219 35.78 16.46 21.37
CA ALA A 219 35.97 17.47 20.33
C ALA A 219 36.87 18.64 20.80
N ASN A 220 36.81 18.98 22.10
CA ASN A 220 37.62 20.01 22.72
C ASN A 220 38.39 19.45 23.93
N THR A 221 39.71 19.33 23.80
CA THR A 221 40.58 18.76 24.85
C THR A 221 40.64 19.62 26.10
N SER A 222 40.47 20.94 26.00
CA SER A 222 40.50 21.84 27.16
C SER A 222 39.24 21.66 28.02
N VAL A 223 38.08 21.51 27.38
CA VAL A 223 36.82 21.24 28.09
C VAL A 223 36.87 19.86 28.74
N MET A 224 37.45 18.88 28.03
CA MET A 224 37.63 17.55 28.56
C MET A 224 38.56 17.50 29.77
N GLU A 225 39.65 18.25 29.76
CA GLU A 225 40.54 18.34 30.90
C GLU A 225 39.85 19.03 32.09
N GLU A 226 39.03 20.06 31.86
CA GLU A 226 38.22 20.68 32.93
C GLU A 226 37.21 19.71 33.53
N PHE A 227 36.49 18.95 32.70
CA PHE A 227 35.61 17.87 33.15
C PHE A 227 36.37 16.81 33.96
N ARG A 228 37.49 16.32 33.43
CA ARG A 228 38.35 15.31 34.08
C ARG A 228 38.81 15.77 35.46
N GLN A 229 39.28 17.02 35.58
CA GLN A 229 39.76 17.55 36.86
C GLN A 229 38.64 17.65 37.90
N ARG A 230 37.44 18.08 37.49
CA ARG A 230 36.27 18.13 38.37
C ARG A 230 35.83 16.72 38.79
N LEU A 231 35.75 15.78 37.85
CA LEU A 231 35.37 14.39 38.13
C LEU A 231 36.35 13.71 39.08
N LEU A 232 37.66 13.87 38.88
CA LEU A 232 38.68 13.27 39.74
C LEU A 232 38.74 13.91 41.14
N LYS A 233 38.33 15.17 41.27
CA LYS A 233 38.21 15.83 42.58
C LYS A 233 37.09 15.20 43.42
N ASP A 234 35.95 14.91 42.79
CA ASP A 234 34.78 14.34 43.47
C ASP A 234 34.83 12.81 43.56
N SER A 235 35.57 12.15 42.65
CA SER A 235 35.72 10.69 42.59
C SER A 235 37.16 10.26 42.26
N PRO A 236 38.09 10.34 43.23
CA PRO A 236 39.52 10.09 43.01
C PRO A 236 39.86 8.65 42.60
N SER A 237 38.96 7.69 42.85
CA SER A 237 39.11 6.28 42.46
C SER A 237 38.83 6.01 40.98
N THR A 238 38.36 7.01 40.23
CA THR A 238 38.03 6.86 38.81
C THR A 238 39.30 6.72 37.98
N GLU A 239 39.43 5.62 37.24
CA GLU A 239 40.54 5.38 36.32
C GLU A 239 40.27 6.06 34.97
N VAL A 240 41.27 6.76 34.42
CA VAL A 240 41.16 7.45 33.12
C VAL A 240 42.02 6.72 32.09
N ASN A 241 41.41 6.34 30.97
CA ASN A 241 42.04 5.57 29.91
C ASN A 241 41.84 6.24 28.55
N TYR A 242 42.83 6.16 27.67
CA TYR A 242 42.67 6.54 26.27
C TYR A 242 42.21 5.32 25.47
N ILE A 243 41.13 5.47 24.71
CA ILE A 243 40.56 4.38 23.91
C ILE A 243 41.04 4.53 22.47
N LEU A 244 41.60 3.45 21.91
CA LEU A 244 42.03 3.41 20.52
C LEU A 244 40.81 3.53 19.59
N GLY A 245 40.70 4.63 18.84
CA GLY A 245 39.52 4.94 18.03
C GLY A 245 39.33 6.45 17.76
N ARG A 246 38.12 6.97 17.95
CA ARG A 246 37.68 8.34 17.58
C ARG A 246 37.99 9.38 18.68
N HIS A 247 39.26 9.56 19.04
CA HIS A 247 39.71 10.47 20.13
C HIS A 247 38.87 10.32 21.42
N ASP A 248 38.61 9.07 21.80
CA ASP A 248 37.74 8.76 22.94
C ASP A 248 38.57 8.61 24.22
N ILE A 249 38.02 9.13 25.32
CA ILE A 249 38.56 8.94 26.66
C ILE A 249 37.54 8.15 27.47
N GLY A 250 38.01 7.11 28.16
CA GLY A 250 37.24 6.27 29.05
C GLY A 250 37.47 6.63 30.52
N PHE A 251 36.40 6.62 31.30
CA PHE A 251 36.42 6.78 32.76
C PHE A 251 35.81 5.54 33.38
N PHE A 252 36.60 4.79 34.14
CA PHE A 252 36.14 3.60 34.85
C PHE A 252 36.04 3.88 36.34
N GLN A 253 34.85 3.78 36.90
CA GLN A 253 34.61 3.85 38.34
C GLN A 253 34.20 2.46 38.85
N PRO A 254 35.07 1.74 39.59
CA PRO A 254 34.79 0.37 40.01
C PRO A 254 33.65 0.25 41.02
N ASN A 255 33.44 1.28 41.84
CA ASN A 255 32.40 1.32 42.88
C ASN A 255 31.42 2.47 42.64
N ALA A 256 30.84 2.52 41.44
CA ALA A 256 29.85 3.53 41.08
C ALA A 256 28.50 3.24 41.75
N THR A 257 27.72 4.30 41.95
CA THR A 257 26.35 4.27 42.47
C THR A 257 25.43 5.06 41.53
N LEU A 258 24.11 4.97 41.73
CA LEU A 258 23.15 5.82 41.00
C LEU A 258 23.41 7.32 41.22
N GLU A 259 23.78 7.70 42.45
CA GLU A 259 24.16 9.08 42.78
C GLU A 259 25.39 9.54 41.99
N TRP A 260 26.38 8.66 41.83
CA TRP A 260 27.57 8.94 41.02
C TRP A 260 27.19 9.19 39.55
N ILE A 261 26.35 8.34 38.95
CA ILE A 261 25.90 8.54 37.56
C ILE A 261 25.20 9.90 37.41
N LYS A 262 24.32 10.25 38.34
CA LYS A 262 23.60 11.53 38.32
C LYS A 262 24.55 12.71 38.45
N ALA A 263 25.51 12.64 39.37
CA ALA A 263 26.54 13.66 39.55
C ALA A 263 27.38 13.84 38.27
N VAL A 264 27.75 12.75 37.60
CA VAL A 264 28.48 12.79 36.32
C VAL A 264 27.63 13.45 35.23
N GLN A 265 26.34 13.12 35.13
CA GLN A 265 25.43 13.75 34.17
C GLN A 265 25.31 15.27 34.39
N GLU A 266 25.15 15.70 35.64
CA GLU A 266 25.10 17.11 36.01
C GLU A 266 26.44 17.82 35.75
N LEU A 267 27.55 17.13 35.97
CA LEU A 267 28.88 17.62 35.69
C LEU A 267 29.10 17.83 34.19
N ILE A 268 28.71 16.88 33.34
CA ILE A 268 28.75 17.03 31.88
C ILE A 268 27.95 18.27 31.46
N ARG A 269 26.73 18.43 31.99
CA ARG A 269 25.84 19.55 31.65
C ARG A 269 26.43 20.90 32.08
N SER A 270 26.87 21.01 33.34
CA SER A 270 27.44 22.25 33.88
C SER A 270 28.74 22.66 33.20
N THR A 271 29.65 21.70 32.95
CA THR A 271 30.89 21.95 32.20
C THR A 271 30.60 22.42 30.78
N SER A 272 29.60 21.84 30.10
CA SER A 272 29.18 22.30 28.77
C SER A 272 28.67 23.73 28.80
N GLN A 273 27.72 24.05 29.69
CA GLN A 273 27.11 25.38 29.80
C GLN A 273 28.10 26.49 30.18
N GLU A 274 29.05 26.20 31.07
CA GLU A 274 30.08 27.17 31.44
C GLU A 274 31.05 27.45 30.29
N MET A 275 31.36 26.41 29.51
CA MET A 275 32.27 26.54 28.38
C MET A 275 31.61 27.19 27.17
N ASP A 276 30.32 26.94 26.92
CA ASP A 276 29.52 27.67 25.91
C ASP A 276 29.53 29.19 26.20
N LYS A 277 29.38 29.59 27.47
CA LYS A 277 29.45 31.00 27.89
C LYS A 277 30.83 31.62 27.70
N LYS A 278 31.90 30.84 27.93
CA LYS A 278 33.29 31.28 27.72
C LYS A 278 33.67 31.29 26.23
N ALA A 279 32.98 30.51 25.41
CA ALA A 279 33.26 30.25 24.00
C ALA A 279 32.30 30.98 23.06
N ALA A 280 31.75 32.14 23.47
CA ALA A 280 30.75 32.91 22.71
C ALA A 280 31.15 33.24 21.25
N ASP A 281 32.44 33.12 20.89
CA ASP A 281 33.00 33.33 19.55
C ASP A 281 33.41 32.04 18.80
N LEU A 282 33.28 30.85 19.40
CA LEU A 282 33.73 29.57 18.84
C LEU A 282 32.56 28.77 18.24
N VAL A 283 32.56 28.64 16.92
CA VAL A 283 31.62 27.80 16.13
C VAL A 283 31.92 26.29 16.29
N SER A 284 32.65 25.87 17.33
CA SER A 284 33.20 24.51 17.45
C SER A 284 32.49 23.67 18.51
N PRO A 285 32.27 22.37 18.25
CA PRO A 285 31.68 21.43 19.21
C PRO A 285 32.48 21.33 20.50
N ILE A 286 31.79 21.21 21.63
CA ILE A 286 32.44 20.91 22.92
C ILE A 286 32.74 19.41 23.05
N TRP A 287 31.74 18.57 22.79
CA TRP A 287 31.82 17.10 22.83
C TRP A 287 31.49 16.54 21.44
N TYR A 288 32.02 15.35 21.11
CA TYR A 288 31.45 14.59 20.00
C TYR A 288 30.09 13.99 20.41
N THR A 289 29.28 13.61 19.42
CA THR A 289 27.94 13.01 19.61
C THR A 289 27.93 11.69 20.39
N THR A 290 29.09 11.09 20.68
CA THR A 290 29.19 9.75 21.25
C THR A 290 29.65 9.77 22.71
N SER A 291 28.71 9.61 23.63
CA SER A 291 28.99 9.15 25.00
C SER A 291 28.29 7.82 25.24
N THR A 292 28.97 6.83 25.80
CA THR A 292 28.37 5.52 26.11
C THR A 292 28.76 5.10 27.51
N LEU A 293 27.76 4.83 28.35
CA LEU A 293 27.93 4.31 29.70
C LEU A 293 27.61 2.81 29.72
N SER A 294 28.62 2.00 30.02
CA SER A 294 28.47 0.56 30.24
C SER A 294 28.48 0.26 31.73
N ILE A 295 27.49 -0.52 32.20
CA ILE A 295 27.39 -0.96 33.58
C ILE A 295 27.91 -2.40 33.67
N ARG A 296 28.82 -2.64 34.61
CA ARG A 296 29.42 -3.94 34.89
C ARG A 296 28.82 -4.49 36.17
N ILE A 297 27.99 -5.52 36.02
CA ILE A 297 27.34 -6.22 37.12
C ILE A 297 28.01 -7.59 37.27
N PRO A 298 28.50 -7.96 38.46
CA PRO A 298 28.98 -9.32 38.70
C PRO A 298 27.81 -10.31 38.70
N PRO A 299 27.97 -11.52 38.14
CA PRO A 299 26.90 -12.52 38.15
C PRO A 299 26.63 -13.03 39.58
N GLU A 300 25.36 -13.09 39.98
CA GLU A 300 24.92 -13.70 41.25
C GLU A 300 24.82 -15.23 41.18
N GLU A 301 24.43 -15.78 40.02
CA GLU A 301 24.23 -17.21 39.77
C GLU A 301 25.39 -17.78 38.91
N SER A 302 25.64 -19.09 39.02
CA SER A 302 26.65 -19.71 38.17
C SER A 302 26.13 -19.85 36.74
N LEU A 303 26.93 -19.50 35.72
CA LEU A 303 26.53 -19.63 34.30
C LEU A 303 25.88 -21.00 33.93
N PRO A 304 26.29 -22.16 34.51
CA PRO A 304 25.64 -23.44 34.27
C PRO A 304 24.17 -23.53 34.74
N GLU A 305 23.76 -22.74 35.73
CA GLU A 305 22.37 -22.69 36.25
C GLU A 305 21.44 -21.89 35.33
N LEU A 306 22.00 -21.04 34.44
CA LEU A 306 21.29 -20.30 33.40
C LEU A 306 21.14 -21.10 32.08
N GLY A 307 21.50 -22.38 32.08
CA GLY A 307 21.43 -23.22 30.87
C GLY A 307 22.57 -22.98 29.87
N SER A 308 22.54 -23.69 28.73
CA SER A 308 23.55 -23.50 27.68
C SER A 308 23.23 -22.22 26.88
N ILE A 309 24.03 -21.17 27.10
CA ILE A 309 24.02 -19.95 26.28
C ILE A 309 24.47 -20.32 24.86
N VAL A 310 23.52 -20.56 23.95
CA VAL A 310 23.81 -20.79 22.54
C VAL A 310 23.03 -19.77 21.73
N TRP A 311 23.75 -18.82 21.14
CA TRP A 311 23.19 -17.91 20.16
C TRP A 311 22.85 -18.71 18.89
N ASN A 312 21.55 -18.87 18.62
CA ASN A 312 21.05 -19.57 17.44
C ASN A 312 20.67 -18.61 16.30
N GLY A 313 21.08 -17.33 16.36
CA GLY A 313 20.54 -16.25 15.51
C GLY A 313 20.96 -16.27 14.04
N THR A 314 21.68 -17.29 13.57
CA THR A 314 21.93 -17.50 12.13
C THR A 314 21.59 -18.91 11.69
N HIS A 315 20.71 -19.02 10.70
CA HIS A 315 20.24 -20.27 10.12
C HIS A 315 20.62 -20.33 8.64
N ILE A 316 21.56 -21.20 8.28
CA ILE A 316 22.04 -21.30 6.89
C ILE A 316 21.00 -22.01 6.02
N GLN A 317 20.59 -21.37 4.93
CA GLN A 317 19.65 -21.90 3.93
C GLN A 317 20.40 -22.31 2.66
N SER A 318 21.10 -23.44 2.71
CA SER A 318 22.00 -23.86 1.61
C SER A 318 21.30 -24.03 0.26
N ALA A 319 20.10 -24.62 0.26
CA ALA A 319 19.32 -24.82 -0.97
C ALA A 319 18.96 -23.49 -1.65
N LEU A 320 18.42 -22.53 -0.88
CA LEU A 320 18.11 -21.19 -1.36
C LEU A 320 19.36 -20.45 -1.86
N ARG A 321 20.48 -20.58 -1.13
CA ARG A 321 21.77 -19.97 -1.52
C ARG A 321 22.26 -20.49 -2.87
N ASP A 322 22.16 -21.80 -3.10
CA ASP A 322 22.54 -22.42 -4.37
C ASP A 322 21.58 -22.06 -5.50
N SER A 323 20.27 -22.01 -5.22
CA SER A 323 19.23 -21.60 -6.17
C SER A 323 19.45 -20.15 -6.66
N MET A 324 19.62 -19.21 -5.73
CA MET A 324 19.88 -17.80 -6.05
C MET A 324 21.19 -17.59 -6.79
N LYS A 325 22.25 -18.31 -6.40
CA LYS A 325 23.53 -18.28 -7.12
C LYS A 325 23.36 -18.77 -8.55
N THR A 326 22.63 -19.86 -8.75
CA THR A 326 22.34 -20.42 -10.08
C THR A 326 21.51 -19.46 -10.93
N ALA A 327 20.52 -18.79 -10.33
CA ALA A 327 19.71 -17.77 -11.02
C ALA A 327 20.58 -16.58 -11.49
N TYR A 328 21.47 -16.08 -10.63
CA TYR A 328 22.43 -15.03 -10.99
C TYR A 328 23.37 -15.46 -12.13
N GLU A 329 23.91 -16.68 -12.07
CA GLU A 329 24.83 -17.19 -13.09
C GLU A 329 24.13 -17.34 -14.45
N LYS A 330 22.88 -17.82 -14.48
CA LYS A 330 22.05 -17.90 -15.69
C LYS A 330 21.77 -16.52 -16.29
N PHE A 331 21.39 -15.55 -15.47
CA PHE A 331 21.17 -14.18 -15.91
C PHE A 331 22.46 -13.57 -16.49
N CYS A 332 23.58 -13.71 -15.77
CA CYS A 332 24.87 -13.16 -16.16
C CYS A 332 25.34 -13.71 -17.52
N ALA A 333 25.13 -15.01 -17.77
CA ALA A 333 25.39 -15.61 -19.07
C ALA A 333 24.52 -14.99 -20.17
N ALA A 334 23.20 -14.96 -19.99
CA ALA A 334 22.26 -14.40 -20.97
C ALA A 334 22.55 -12.93 -21.32
N TYR A 335 22.86 -12.12 -20.30
CA TYR A 335 23.22 -10.72 -20.48
C TYR A 335 24.53 -10.55 -21.29
N LYS A 336 25.58 -11.30 -20.93
CA LYS A 336 26.88 -11.23 -21.62
C LYS A 336 26.81 -11.68 -23.07
N ASP A 337 26.08 -12.77 -23.35
CA ASP A 337 25.90 -13.30 -24.70
C ASP A 337 25.20 -12.26 -25.60
N THR A 338 24.15 -11.64 -25.08
CA THR A 338 23.42 -10.57 -25.78
C THR A 338 24.34 -9.38 -26.07
N ARG A 339 25.15 -8.94 -25.11
CA ARG A 339 26.07 -7.80 -25.29
C ARG A 339 27.15 -8.09 -26.34
N TYR A 340 27.64 -9.33 -26.42
CA TYR A 340 28.59 -9.76 -27.46
C TYR A 340 27.98 -9.62 -28.85
N GLU A 341 26.73 -10.05 -29.04
CA GLU A 341 26.01 -9.91 -30.31
C GLU A 341 25.89 -8.44 -30.76
N PHE A 342 25.64 -7.52 -29.82
CA PHE A 342 25.55 -6.10 -30.13
C PHE A 342 26.92 -5.38 -30.17
N GLY A 343 28.02 -6.08 -29.92
CA GLY A 343 29.38 -5.53 -29.93
C GLY A 343 29.64 -4.52 -28.80
N ILE A 344 29.08 -4.74 -27.61
CA ILE A 344 29.20 -3.82 -26.46
C ILE A 344 29.83 -4.52 -25.26
N THR A 345 30.57 -3.77 -24.45
CA THR A 345 31.17 -4.27 -23.20
C THR A 345 30.11 -4.55 -22.13
N ALA A 346 30.32 -5.55 -21.29
CA ALA A 346 29.46 -5.79 -20.13
C ALA A 346 29.62 -4.67 -19.09
N ASP A 347 28.58 -4.44 -18.29
CA ASP A 347 28.65 -3.55 -17.13
C ASP A 347 29.08 -4.37 -15.91
N ASP A 348 30.38 -4.46 -15.69
CA ASP A 348 30.95 -5.25 -14.59
C ASP A 348 30.65 -4.63 -13.21
N VAL A 349 30.42 -3.31 -13.14
CA VAL A 349 30.05 -2.63 -11.89
C VAL A 349 28.65 -3.08 -11.47
N TRP A 350 27.69 -3.01 -12.40
CA TRP A 350 26.33 -3.49 -12.18
C TRP A 350 26.29 -4.98 -11.83
N LEU A 351 27.00 -5.83 -12.60
CA LEU A 351 27.03 -7.27 -12.35
C LEU A 351 27.65 -7.63 -10.99
N THR A 352 28.65 -6.84 -10.54
CA THR A 352 29.24 -6.99 -9.21
C THR A 352 28.25 -6.59 -8.13
N TRP A 353 27.60 -5.43 -8.27
CA TRP A 353 26.57 -4.97 -7.34
C TRP A 353 25.43 -5.98 -7.20
N LEU A 354 24.92 -6.50 -8.32
CA LEU A 354 23.85 -7.50 -8.34
C LEU A 354 24.27 -8.79 -7.62
N LYS A 355 25.50 -9.27 -7.86
CA LYS A 355 26.04 -10.46 -7.18
C LYS A 355 26.12 -10.27 -5.67
N THR A 356 26.68 -9.14 -5.23
CA THR A 356 26.80 -8.83 -3.80
C THR A 356 25.45 -8.62 -3.15
N GLY A 357 24.51 -7.98 -3.85
CA GLY A 357 23.14 -7.75 -3.38
C GLY A 357 22.38 -9.06 -3.15
N VAL A 358 22.45 -10.01 -4.10
CA VAL A 358 21.88 -11.35 -3.94
C VAL A 358 22.44 -12.07 -2.71
N GLN A 359 23.76 -12.05 -2.51
CA GLN A 359 24.39 -12.70 -1.36
C GLN A 359 24.01 -12.04 -0.04
N GLN A 360 23.89 -10.70 -0.04
CA GLN A 360 23.53 -9.94 1.14
C GLN A 360 22.06 -10.13 1.52
N ALA A 361 21.14 -10.17 0.54
CA ALA A 361 19.72 -10.45 0.76
C ALA A 361 19.49 -11.79 1.48
N ILE A 362 20.20 -12.85 1.04
CA ILE A 362 20.14 -14.17 1.69
C ILE A 362 20.72 -14.08 3.10
N SER A 363 21.84 -13.39 3.29
CA SER A 363 22.46 -13.25 4.60
C SER A 363 21.56 -12.50 5.59
N PHE A 364 20.73 -11.56 5.12
CA PHE A 364 19.70 -10.93 5.94
C PHE A 364 18.58 -11.89 6.34
N LEU A 365 18.12 -12.74 5.41
CA LEU A 365 17.09 -13.75 5.68
C LEU A 365 17.56 -14.82 6.68
N GLU A 366 18.84 -15.20 6.58
CA GLU A 366 19.47 -16.18 7.47
C GLU A 366 19.69 -15.64 8.89
N ASN A 367 19.57 -14.33 9.13
CA ASN A 367 19.78 -13.70 10.42
C ASN A 367 18.45 -13.31 11.08
N ASP A 368 18.19 -13.82 12.29
CA ASP A 368 16.94 -13.58 13.04
C ASP A 368 16.64 -12.09 13.29
N LEU A 369 17.65 -11.21 13.30
CA LEU A 369 17.48 -9.77 13.55
C LEU A 369 17.07 -8.96 12.31
N THR A 370 17.32 -9.50 11.12
CA THR A 370 17.11 -8.80 9.84
C THR A 370 16.25 -9.60 8.88
N GLN A 371 15.57 -10.62 9.38
CA GLN A 371 14.88 -11.62 8.57
C GLN A 371 13.81 -10.98 7.68
N GLU A 372 13.06 -10.01 8.19
CA GLU A 372 12.06 -9.26 7.43
C GLU A 372 12.66 -8.55 6.22
N LEU A 373 13.87 -8.00 6.34
CA LEU A 373 14.57 -7.37 5.21
C LEU A 373 14.96 -8.41 4.17
N GLY A 374 15.44 -9.58 4.60
CA GLY A 374 15.70 -10.72 3.71
C GLY A 374 14.44 -11.21 2.99
N LEU A 375 13.31 -11.28 3.68
CA LEU A 375 12.02 -11.69 3.11
C LEU A 375 11.49 -10.72 2.04
N CYS A 376 11.82 -9.43 2.14
CA CYS A 376 11.51 -8.46 1.09
C CYS A 376 12.48 -8.58 -0.09
N LEU A 377 13.79 -8.74 0.17
CA LEU A 377 14.84 -8.65 -0.85
C LEU A 377 15.06 -9.94 -1.66
N VAL A 378 14.98 -11.11 -1.02
CA VAL A 378 15.20 -12.41 -1.69
C VAL A 378 14.24 -12.63 -2.87
N PRO A 379 12.89 -12.58 -2.69
CA PRO A 379 11.96 -12.78 -3.80
C PRO A 379 12.11 -11.69 -4.86
N LEU A 380 12.35 -10.44 -4.45
CA LEU A 380 12.59 -9.32 -5.36
C LEU A 380 13.76 -9.62 -6.32
N TYR A 381 14.91 -10.06 -5.79
CA TYR A 381 16.04 -10.48 -6.64
C TYR A 381 15.73 -11.74 -7.45
N GLN A 382 15.06 -12.72 -6.87
CA GLN A 382 14.74 -13.99 -7.52
C GLN A 382 13.86 -13.77 -8.75
N ASP A 383 12.76 -13.03 -8.60
CA ASP A 383 11.79 -12.74 -9.65
C ASP A 383 12.42 -11.91 -10.75
N PHE A 384 13.19 -10.88 -10.38
CA PHE A 384 13.93 -10.06 -11.33
C PHE A 384 14.91 -10.91 -12.15
N LEU A 385 15.69 -11.78 -11.51
CA LEU A 385 16.68 -12.64 -12.19
C LEU A 385 16.00 -13.64 -13.12
N HIS A 386 14.88 -14.23 -12.71
CA HIS A 386 14.12 -15.17 -13.53
C HIS A 386 13.60 -14.48 -14.78
N TYR A 387 12.78 -13.44 -14.63
CA TYR A 387 12.19 -12.70 -15.75
C TYR A 387 13.28 -12.15 -16.68
N SER A 388 14.30 -11.51 -16.11
CA SER A 388 15.36 -10.89 -16.89
C SER A 388 16.15 -11.93 -17.69
N THR A 389 16.43 -13.10 -17.12
CA THR A 389 17.14 -14.16 -17.86
C THR A 389 16.43 -14.51 -19.17
N ASP A 390 15.10 -14.66 -19.12
CA ASP A 390 14.31 -15.01 -20.31
C ASP A 390 14.20 -13.85 -21.29
N LEU A 391 14.00 -12.63 -20.79
CA LEU A 391 14.00 -11.42 -21.62
C LEU A 391 15.33 -11.27 -22.38
N TRP A 392 16.47 -11.37 -21.69
CA TRP A 392 17.79 -11.20 -22.29
C TRP A 392 18.09 -12.29 -23.32
N LYS A 393 17.73 -13.55 -23.07
CA LYS A 393 17.85 -14.62 -24.09
C LYS A 393 17.06 -14.30 -25.36
N LYS A 394 15.83 -13.81 -25.23
CA LYS A 394 14.99 -13.43 -26.38
C LYS A 394 15.55 -12.22 -27.11
N ILE A 395 16.03 -11.21 -26.39
CA ILE A 395 16.73 -10.05 -26.97
C ILE A 395 17.97 -10.49 -27.74
N GLY A 396 18.71 -11.50 -27.26
CA GLY A 396 19.95 -12.03 -27.86
C GLY A 396 19.78 -13.12 -28.93
N THR A 397 18.56 -13.49 -29.30
CA THR A 397 18.32 -14.52 -30.33
C THR A 397 17.92 -13.88 -31.67
N PRO A 398 18.71 -14.02 -32.75
CA PRO A 398 18.35 -13.53 -34.07
C PRO A 398 17.12 -14.26 -34.65
N GLY A 399 16.22 -13.51 -35.31
CA GLY A 399 15.10 -14.09 -36.06
C GLY A 399 13.83 -14.40 -35.26
N ILE A 400 13.79 -14.07 -33.96
CA ILE A 400 12.56 -14.10 -33.17
C ILE A 400 11.67 -12.90 -33.59
N HIS A 401 10.44 -13.17 -34.05
CA HIS A 401 9.41 -12.19 -34.44
C HIS A 401 9.73 -11.21 -35.59
N ASP A 402 10.66 -11.55 -36.51
CA ASP A 402 11.07 -10.69 -37.64
C ASP A 402 11.61 -9.29 -37.26
N TYR A 403 11.97 -9.07 -35.99
CA TYR A 403 12.48 -7.77 -35.54
C TYR A 403 13.92 -7.51 -35.98
N ASP A 404 14.17 -6.30 -36.50
CA ASP A 404 15.49 -5.89 -36.93
C ASP A 404 16.44 -5.56 -35.76
N ILE A 405 17.72 -5.37 -36.08
CA ILE A 405 18.73 -5.05 -35.06
C ILE A 405 18.47 -3.73 -34.33
N ASN A 406 17.78 -2.77 -34.95
CA ASN A 406 17.48 -1.47 -34.33
C ASN A 406 16.36 -1.61 -33.31
N GLN A 407 15.32 -2.38 -33.60
CA GLN A 407 14.24 -2.68 -32.67
C GLN A 407 14.76 -3.47 -31.47
N ARG A 408 15.60 -4.48 -31.70
CA ARG A 408 16.25 -5.22 -30.60
C ARG A 408 17.15 -4.34 -29.73
N ARG A 409 17.77 -3.30 -30.30
CA ARG A 409 18.48 -2.27 -29.51
C ARG A 409 17.55 -1.43 -28.64
N VAL A 410 16.31 -1.19 -29.05
CA VAL A 410 15.30 -0.49 -28.23
C VAL A 410 14.90 -1.37 -27.04
N PHE A 411 14.53 -2.64 -27.28
CA PHE A 411 14.20 -3.59 -26.21
C PHE A 411 15.35 -3.75 -25.21
N ARG A 412 16.59 -3.76 -25.68
CA ARG A 412 17.77 -3.77 -24.80
C ARG A 412 17.83 -2.55 -23.88
N ARG A 413 17.64 -1.34 -24.42
CA ARG A 413 17.65 -0.11 -23.61
C ARG A 413 16.48 -0.08 -22.63
N GLU A 414 15.34 -0.65 -22.99
CA GLU A 414 14.20 -0.85 -22.11
C GLU A 414 14.55 -1.82 -20.98
N ALA A 415 15.11 -2.99 -21.29
CA ALA A 415 15.57 -3.96 -20.29
C ALA A 415 16.65 -3.40 -19.34
N GLU A 416 17.56 -2.55 -19.86
CA GLU A 416 18.57 -1.85 -19.06
C GLU A 416 17.96 -0.82 -18.10
N ARG A 417 16.77 -0.26 -18.38
CA ARG A 417 16.06 0.64 -17.45
C ARG A 417 15.58 -0.10 -16.21
N ASN A 418 15.13 -1.35 -16.36
CA ASN A 418 14.70 -2.20 -15.24
C ASN A 418 15.81 -2.42 -14.19
N PHE A 419 17.08 -2.21 -14.55
CA PHE A 419 18.21 -2.26 -13.60
C PHE A 419 18.12 -1.12 -12.58
N MET A 420 17.74 0.07 -13.03
CA MET A 420 17.56 1.22 -12.13
C MET A 420 16.35 1.03 -11.23
N ASP A 421 15.26 0.44 -11.73
CA ASP A 421 14.08 0.12 -10.91
C ASP A 421 14.44 -0.87 -9.78
N LEU A 422 15.19 -1.93 -10.10
CA LEU A 422 15.73 -2.85 -9.09
C LEU A 422 16.60 -2.11 -8.05
N PHE A 423 17.56 -1.30 -8.52
CA PHE A 423 18.45 -0.56 -7.64
C PHE A 423 17.70 0.40 -6.70
N GLN A 424 16.73 1.13 -7.24
CA GLN A 424 15.92 2.08 -6.47
C GLN A 424 15.07 1.36 -5.42
N ASN A 425 14.36 0.30 -5.80
CA ASN A 425 13.55 -0.48 -4.86
C ASN A 425 14.38 -1.07 -3.71
N VAL A 426 15.54 -1.68 -4.04
CA VAL A 426 16.46 -2.21 -3.02
C VAL A 426 16.99 -1.10 -2.12
N SER A 427 17.38 0.04 -2.70
CA SER A 427 17.90 1.18 -1.94
C SER A 427 16.85 1.76 -1.00
N ILE A 428 15.62 1.93 -1.47
CA ILE A 428 14.51 2.45 -0.67
C ILE A 428 14.16 1.50 0.49
N LEU A 429 14.09 0.18 0.24
CA LEU A 429 13.85 -0.82 1.28
C LEU A 429 14.95 -0.79 2.34
N MET A 430 16.22 -0.84 1.91
CA MET A 430 17.36 -0.79 2.82
C MET A 430 17.40 0.51 3.64
N ASP A 431 17.13 1.65 3.00
CA ASP A 431 17.12 2.95 3.65
C ASP A 431 15.97 3.03 4.67
N SER A 432 14.76 2.67 4.26
CA SER A 432 13.53 2.85 5.05
C SER A 432 13.39 1.83 6.19
N MET A 433 13.92 0.61 6.05
CA MET A 433 13.87 -0.43 7.09
C MET A 433 15.04 -0.34 8.09
N ASN A 434 16.22 0.17 7.71
CA ASN A 434 17.41 0.22 8.60
C ASN A 434 17.53 1.51 9.44
N ARG A 435 16.40 2.03 9.92
CA ARG A 435 16.28 3.30 10.66
C ARG A 435 17.23 3.44 11.86
N SER A 436 17.53 2.32 12.53
CA SER A 436 18.30 2.25 13.77
C SER A 436 19.83 2.27 13.60
N SER A 437 20.37 2.02 12.41
CA SER A 437 21.78 1.60 12.25
C SER A 437 22.75 2.65 11.69
N ARG A 438 22.34 3.91 11.53
CA ARG A 438 23.06 4.92 10.71
C ARG A 438 24.16 5.74 11.42
N GLN A 439 24.64 5.34 12.60
CA GLN A 439 25.48 6.23 13.41
C GLN A 439 27.00 6.01 13.34
N PHE A 440 27.51 5.07 12.54
CA PHE A 440 28.96 4.83 12.39
C PHE A 440 29.48 5.13 10.99
N ILE A 441 29.52 6.41 10.60
CA ILE A 441 30.30 6.89 9.44
C ILE A 441 30.96 8.24 9.80
N GLN A 442 32.20 8.44 9.34
CA GLN A 442 33.02 9.65 9.57
C GLN A 442 32.36 10.93 9.04
N THR A 443 31.45 10.80 8.09
CA THR A 443 30.48 11.80 7.68
C THR A 443 29.08 11.35 8.09
N PRO A 444 28.22 12.27 8.55
CA PRO A 444 26.81 11.99 8.73
C PRO A 444 26.24 11.42 7.43
N PRO A 445 25.65 10.21 7.41
CA PRO A 445 24.93 9.76 6.23
C PRO A 445 23.82 10.77 5.94
N PHE A 446 23.45 10.96 4.66
CA PHE A 446 22.26 11.72 4.29
C PHE A 446 21.06 11.13 5.06
N ARG A 447 20.56 11.87 6.06
CA ARG A 447 19.65 11.36 7.12
C ARG A 447 18.17 11.44 6.74
N THR A 448 17.82 11.82 5.51
CA THR A 448 16.41 11.87 5.12
C THR A 448 15.91 10.44 4.97
N THR A 449 15.35 9.88 6.04
CA THR A 449 14.56 8.66 5.94
C THR A 449 13.36 9.01 5.08
N ALA A 450 13.29 8.44 3.87
CA ALA A 450 12.24 8.78 2.93
C ALA A 450 10.87 8.32 3.45
N PHE A 451 10.82 7.15 4.11
CA PHE A 451 9.58 6.54 4.53
C PHE A 451 9.55 6.00 5.97
N SER A 452 8.44 6.30 6.61
CA SER A 452 7.74 5.81 7.82
C SER A 452 7.57 4.31 8.12
N MET A 453 8.42 3.35 7.73
CA MET A 453 7.94 1.96 7.56
C MET A 453 8.41 0.93 8.61
N PRO A 454 7.49 0.23 9.31
CA PRO A 454 7.82 -0.92 10.16
C PRO A 454 8.16 -2.17 9.31
N PRO A 455 9.32 -2.83 9.52
CA PRO A 455 9.74 -4.00 8.75
C PRO A 455 8.75 -5.16 8.67
N LYS A 456 8.04 -5.48 9.76
CA LYS A 456 7.08 -6.59 9.78
C LYS A 456 5.89 -6.36 8.84
N LEU A 457 5.42 -5.11 8.73
CA LEU A 457 4.33 -4.77 7.82
C LEU A 457 4.77 -4.91 6.36
N MET A 458 6.00 -4.51 6.04
CA MET A 458 6.53 -4.69 4.68
C MET A 458 6.70 -6.17 4.33
N ALA A 459 7.28 -6.98 5.22
CA ALA A 459 7.40 -8.42 5.01
C ALA A 459 6.03 -9.10 4.84
N TYR A 460 5.02 -8.65 5.59
CA TYR A 460 3.63 -9.08 5.41
C TYR A 460 3.10 -8.75 4.00
N TYR A 461 3.25 -7.51 3.52
CA TYR A 461 2.76 -7.14 2.20
C TYR A 461 3.48 -7.91 1.07
N THR A 462 4.77 -8.21 1.23
CA THR A 462 5.49 -9.11 0.32
C THR A 462 4.89 -10.52 0.33
N ALA A 463 4.62 -11.07 1.52
CA ALA A 463 4.03 -12.40 1.65
C ALA A 463 2.62 -12.49 1.06
N VAL A 464 1.75 -11.52 1.35
CA VAL A 464 0.36 -11.54 0.85
C VAL A 464 0.29 -11.23 -0.65
N ALA A 465 1.17 -10.37 -1.20
CA ALA A 465 1.27 -10.15 -2.64
C ALA A 465 1.55 -11.46 -3.38
N HIS A 466 2.50 -12.27 -2.87
CA HIS A 466 2.79 -13.59 -3.43
C HIS A 466 1.60 -14.54 -3.32
N GLN A 467 0.90 -14.57 -2.18
CA GLN A 467 -0.28 -15.42 -2.03
C GLN A 467 -1.42 -15.02 -2.98
N ILE A 468 -1.61 -13.72 -3.22
CA ILE A 468 -2.59 -13.20 -4.18
C ILE A 468 -2.18 -13.61 -5.61
N LEU A 469 -0.91 -13.41 -5.99
CA LEU A 469 -0.38 -13.83 -7.29
C LEU A 469 -0.60 -15.33 -7.54
N ASP A 470 -0.25 -16.17 -6.56
CA ASP A 470 -0.42 -17.62 -6.63
C ASP A 470 -1.88 -18.08 -6.75
N ALA A 471 -2.82 -17.28 -6.23
CA ALA A 471 -4.25 -17.57 -6.27
C ALA A 471 -4.93 -17.04 -7.54
N LEU A 472 -4.41 -15.97 -8.14
CA LEU A 472 -4.93 -15.38 -9.38
C LEU A 472 -4.35 -16.03 -10.65
N GLN A 473 -3.20 -16.70 -10.55
CA GLN A 473 -2.55 -17.34 -11.70
C GLN A 473 -3.39 -18.52 -12.22
N ASP A 474 -3.79 -18.45 -13.49
CA ASP A 474 -4.52 -19.51 -14.20
C ASP A 474 -3.67 -20.27 -15.23
N ASP A 475 -2.63 -19.64 -15.78
CA ASP A 475 -1.68 -20.27 -16.72
C ASP A 475 -0.31 -20.46 -16.07
N THR A 476 0.10 -21.73 -15.92
CA THR A 476 1.40 -22.11 -15.36
C THR A 476 2.58 -21.84 -16.30
N ASN A 477 2.34 -21.56 -17.59
CA ASN A 477 3.40 -21.23 -18.54
C ASN A 477 3.85 -19.77 -18.43
N ASN A 478 3.00 -18.90 -17.90
CA ASN A 478 3.30 -17.49 -17.70
C ASN A 478 4.04 -17.29 -16.37
N PHE A 479 5.14 -16.54 -16.43
CA PHE A 479 5.84 -16.09 -15.24
C PHE A 479 5.19 -14.83 -14.68
N TYR A 480 4.84 -14.83 -13.39
CA TYR A 480 4.40 -13.63 -12.67
C TYR A 480 5.35 -13.40 -11.50
N GLY A 481 6.09 -12.29 -11.55
CA GLY A 481 6.97 -11.87 -10.47
C GLY A 481 6.76 -10.40 -10.13
N PHE A 482 7.26 -9.97 -8.98
CA PHE A 482 7.10 -8.60 -8.55
C PHE A 482 8.27 -8.05 -7.72
N MET A 483 8.37 -6.73 -7.70
CA MET A 483 9.20 -5.96 -6.79
C MET A 483 8.27 -5.03 -6.03
N ILE A 484 8.37 -5.01 -4.70
CA ILE A 484 7.51 -4.19 -3.85
C ILE A 484 8.36 -3.27 -2.98
N ALA A 485 8.06 -1.98 -2.97
CA ALA A 485 8.76 -0.99 -2.16
C ALA A 485 7.85 0.20 -1.85
N PRO A 486 8.12 0.96 -0.77
CA PRO A 486 7.41 2.21 -0.54
C PRO A 486 7.82 3.27 -1.58
N SER A 487 6.90 4.16 -1.92
CA SER A 487 7.14 5.24 -2.88
C SER A 487 6.35 6.50 -2.52
N PHE A 488 6.68 7.64 -3.15
CA PHE A 488 5.98 8.92 -2.98
C PHE A 488 4.64 8.96 -3.73
N VAL A 489 3.84 7.94 -3.51
CA VAL A 489 2.49 7.79 -4.06
C VAL A 489 1.48 7.97 -2.93
N LYS A 490 0.33 8.57 -3.26
CA LYS A 490 -0.76 8.75 -2.28
C LYS A 490 -1.48 7.43 -2.00
N GLU A 491 -1.64 6.62 -3.04
CA GLU A 491 -2.35 5.34 -3.07
C GLU A 491 -1.43 4.27 -3.67
N LEU A 492 -1.76 2.99 -3.47
CA LEU A 492 -1.00 1.87 -4.01
C LEU A 492 -1.04 1.91 -5.55
N GLU A 493 0.11 1.78 -6.21
CA GLU A 493 0.23 1.78 -7.67
C GLU A 493 1.00 0.52 -8.11
N VAL A 494 0.52 -0.16 -9.15
CA VAL A 494 1.22 -1.29 -9.77
C VAL A 494 1.46 -0.98 -11.23
N ILE A 495 2.71 -1.15 -11.67
CA ILE A 495 3.10 -1.01 -13.08
C ILE A 495 3.77 -2.30 -13.55
N SER A 496 3.54 -2.68 -14.81
CA SER A 496 4.27 -3.80 -15.43
C SER A 496 5.54 -3.30 -16.12
N LEU A 497 6.68 -3.87 -15.75
CA LEU A 497 8.00 -3.68 -16.39
C LEU A 497 8.27 -4.73 -17.47
N ALA A 498 7.27 -5.57 -17.79
CA ALA A 498 7.43 -6.66 -18.73
C ALA A 498 7.33 -6.21 -20.20
N GLU A 499 8.22 -6.72 -21.04
CA GLU A 499 8.25 -6.47 -22.48
C GLU A 499 7.38 -7.50 -23.20
N GLN A 500 6.08 -7.22 -23.25
CA GLN A 500 5.07 -8.14 -23.79
C GLN A 500 5.31 -8.53 -25.26
N ARG A 501 6.08 -7.75 -26.04
CA ARG A 501 6.42 -8.08 -27.44
C ARG A 501 7.43 -9.22 -27.56
N LEU A 502 8.16 -9.53 -26.48
CA LEU A 502 9.14 -10.61 -26.44
C LEU A 502 8.71 -11.70 -25.45
N THR A 503 8.25 -11.31 -24.27
CA THR A 503 7.84 -12.22 -23.20
C THR A 503 6.33 -12.18 -23.04
N GLU A 504 5.62 -12.61 -24.08
CA GLU A 504 4.17 -12.72 -24.05
C GLU A 504 3.69 -13.48 -22.80
N GLY A 505 2.67 -12.94 -22.13
CA GLY A 505 2.06 -13.52 -20.93
C GLY A 505 2.83 -13.24 -19.63
N ASN A 506 4.17 -13.20 -19.68
CA ASN A 506 5.00 -12.94 -18.49
C ASN A 506 4.79 -11.52 -17.94
N GLN A 507 4.81 -11.37 -16.61
CA GLN A 507 4.74 -10.10 -15.91
C GLN A 507 5.89 -9.97 -14.91
N LEU A 508 6.51 -8.79 -14.88
CA LEU A 508 7.36 -8.33 -13.79
C LEU A 508 6.75 -7.02 -13.29
N LEU A 509 6.10 -7.08 -12.12
CA LEU A 509 5.34 -5.96 -11.59
C LEU A 509 6.19 -5.13 -10.64
N SER A 510 6.14 -3.80 -10.73
CA SER A 510 6.67 -2.90 -9.71
C SER A 510 5.50 -2.35 -8.91
N ILE A 511 5.44 -2.70 -7.64
CA ILE A 511 4.39 -2.34 -6.69
C ILE A 511 4.92 -1.23 -5.79
N SER A 512 4.32 -0.05 -5.91
CA SER A 512 4.62 1.14 -5.14
C SER A 512 3.57 1.32 -4.04
N ILE A 513 3.97 1.26 -2.78
CA ILE A 513 3.06 1.46 -1.64
C ILE A 513 3.28 2.86 -1.03
N GLY A 514 2.20 3.63 -0.90
CA GLY A 514 2.24 4.90 -0.18
C GLY A 514 2.38 4.68 1.33
N GLU A 515 3.14 5.54 2.02
CA GLU A 515 3.44 5.37 3.46
C GLU A 515 2.20 5.21 4.34
N THR A 516 1.14 5.97 4.08
CA THR A 516 -0.14 5.87 4.80
C THR A 516 -0.82 4.53 4.59
N SER A 517 -0.68 3.93 3.41
CA SER A 517 -1.31 2.66 3.05
C SER A 517 -0.76 1.52 3.91
N ILE A 518 0.54 1.57 4.24
CA ILE A 518 1.23 0.56 5.06
C ILE A 518 0.47 0.26 6.37
N TYR A 519 -0.14 1.28 6.98
CA TYR A 519 -0.83 1.19 8.27
C TYR A 519 -2.33 0.81 8.17
N THR A 520 -2.85 0.55 6.97
CA THR A 520 -4.26 0.22 6.71
C THR A 520 -4.36 -1.18 6.10
N LEU A 521 -4.04 -2.20 6.91
CA LEU A 521 -3.78 -3.57 6.44
C LEU A 521 -4.91 -4.16 5.60
N GLN A 522 -6.14 -4.14 6.11
CA GLN A 522 -7.29 -4.72 5.42
C GLN A 522 -7.57 -3.98 4.09
N LEU A 523 -7.58 -2.65 4.11
CA LEU A 523 -7.81 -1.83 2.92
C LEU A 523 -6.70 -1.96 1.87
N THR A 524 -5.45 -1.93 2.29
CA THR A 524 -4.30 -2.05 1.39
C THR A 524 -4.19 -3.45 0.81
N THR A 525 -4.59 -4.50 1.56
CA THR A 525 -4.71 -5.86 1.02
C THR A 525 -5.79 -5.93 -0.07
N PHE A 526 -6.91 -5.21 0.09
CA PHE A 526 -7.91 -5.09 -0.97
C PHE A 526 -7.35 -4.38 -2.21
N TYR A 527 -6.72 -3.21 -2.05
CA TYR A 527 -6.14 -2.49 -3.19
C TYR A 527 -5.04 -3.29 -3.88
N LEU A 528 -4.22 -4.02 -3.13
CA LEU A 528 -3.22 -4.92 -3.70
C LEU A 528 -3.88 -6.04 -4.53
N ALA A 529 -4.96 -6.66 -4.03
CA ALA A 529 -5.71 -7.65 -4.79
C ALA A 529 -6.36 -7.06 -6.06
N HIS A 530 -6.92 -5.86 -5.95
CA HIS A 530 -7.49 -5.11 -7.06
C HIS A 530 -6.43 -4.85 -8.15
N GLU A 531 -5.31 -4.23 -7.78
CA GLU A 531 -4.26 -3.87 -8.74
C GLU A 531 -3.63 -5.10 -9.39
N LEU A 532 -3.39 -6.18 -8.63
CA LEU A 532 -2.87 -7.43 -9.19
C LEU A 532 -3.85 -8.10 -10.17
N SER A 533 -5.17 -7.93 -9.98
CA SER A 533 -6.20 -8.45 -10.90
C SER A 533 -6.12 -7.82 -12.31
N HIS A 534 -5.56 -6.61 -12.45
CA HIS A 534 -5.32 -6.00 -13.76
C HIS A 534 -4.28 -6.75 -14.60
N TYR A 535 -3.34 -7.44 -13.95
CA TYR A 535 -2.17 -8.04 -14.61
C TYR A 535 -2.22 -9.57 -14.62
N VAL A 536 -2.63 -10.19 -13.51
CA VAL A 536 -2.59 -11.65 -13.30
C VAL A 536 -3.89 -12.31 -13.77
N GLY A 537 -3.79 -13.51 -14.35
CA GLY A 537 -4.94 -14.31 -14.80
C GLY A 537 -5.51 -13.88 -16.17
N SER A 538 -5.67 -14.78 -17.12
CA SER A 538 -6.18 -14.49 -18.47
C SER A 538 -7.66 -14.85 -18.69
N GLU A 539 -8.11 -15.98 -18.14
CA GLU A 539 -9.41 -16.57 -18.41
C GLU A 539 -10.55 -15.75 -17.80
N ASN A 540 -10.42 -15.39 -16.52
CA ASN A 540 -11.44 -14.67 -15.76
C ASN A 540 -11.78 -13.28 -16.34
N ARG A 541 -10.80 -12.64 -17.01
CA ARG A 541 -10.95 -11.32 -17.63
C ARG A 541 -11.81 -11.32 -18.89
N MET A 542 -12.01 -12.48 -19.52
CA MET A 542 -12.82 -12.65 -20.72
C MET A 542 -12.62 -11.52 -21.75
N ARG A 543 -11.36 -11.20 -22.09
CA ARG A 543 -10.99 -9.97 -22.83
C ARG A 543 -11.74 -9.82 -24.16
N GLU A 544 -12.07 -10.91 -24.84
CA GLU A 544 -12.88 -10.91 -26.06
C GLU A 544 -14.31 -10.44 -25.80
N ILE A 545 -14.97 -11.02 -24.80
CA ILE A 545 -16.34 -10.65 -24.41
C ILE A 545 -16.37 -9.20 -23.93
N ARG A 546 -15.34 -8.76 -23.20
CA ARG A 546 -15.19 -7.38 -22.76
C ARG A 546 -15.17 -6.41 -23.94
N LEU A 547 -14.39 -6.71 -24.99
CA LEU A 547 -14.32 -5.91 -26.20
C LEU A 547 -15.70 -5.80 -26.89
N ASP A 548 -16.42 -6.92 -27.01
CA ASP A 548 -17.76 -6.94 -27.63
C ASP A 548 -18.71 -5.97 -26.94
N TYR A 549 -18.72 -5.97 -25.60
CA TYR A 549 -19.57 -5.09 -24.81
C TYR A 549 -19.12 -3.62 -24.84
N ILE A 550 -17.80 -3.35 -24.86
CA ILE A 550 -17.27 -1.99 -25.05
C ILE A 550 -17.73 -1.42 -26.39
N LEU A 551 -17.61 -2.18 -27.48
CA LEU A 551 -18.01 -1.72 -28.81
C LEU A 551 -19.52 -1.46 -28.90
N LYS A 552 -20.34 -2.33 -28.32
CA LYS A 552 -21.79 -2.13 -28.24
C LYS A 552 -22.16 -0.89 -27.43
N ALA A 553 -21.48 -0.66 -26.30
CA ALA A 553 -21.67 0.56 -25.50
C ALA A 553 -21.32 1.81 -26.31
N CYS A 554 -20.22 1.81 -27.05
CA CYS A 554 -19.81 2.93 -27.92
C CYS A 554 -20.84 3.22 -29.01
N ILE A 555 -21.33 2.19 -29.69
CA ILE A 555 -22.33 2.33 -30.76
C ILE A 555 -23.64 2.86 -30.18
N GLN A 556 -24.14 2.29 -29.08
CA GLN A 556 -25.40 2.71 -28.48
C GLN A 556 -25.32 4.14 -27.93
N ASN A 557 -24.17 4.54 -27.35
CA ASN A 557 -23.93 5.93 -26.92
C ASN A 557 -24.03 6.90 -28.10
N PHE A 558 -23.38 6.58 -29.22
CA PHE A 558 -23.46 7.39 -30.44
C PHE A 558 -24.90 7.47 -30.95
N LEU A 559 -25.63 6.35 -31.02
CA LEU A 559 -27.02 6.33 -31.46
C LEU A 559 -27.94 7.15 -30.53
N SER A 560 -27.73 7.08 -29.21
CA SER A 560 -28.49 7.88 -28.24
C SER A 560 -28.27 9.38 -28.47
N MET A 561 -27.02 9.80 -28.69
CA MET A 561 -26.68 11.20 -28.97
C MET A 561 -27.37 11.69 -30.25
N VAL A 562 -27.27 10.93 -31.34
CA VAL A 562 -27.94 11.29 -32.62
C VAL A 562 -29.46 11.38 -32.45
N LEU A 563 -30.06 10.48 -31.67
CA LEU A 563 -31.50 10.53 -31.39
C LEU A 563 -31.88 11.80 -30.62
N ASP A 564 -31.12 12.15 -29.58
CA ASP A 564 -31.36 13.35 -28.79
C ASP A 564 -31.23 14.62 -29.64
N ASP A 565 -30.21 14.70 -30.50
CA ASP A 565 -29.99 15.84 -31.39
C ASP A 565 -31.04 15.92 -32.51
N LEU A 566 -31.54 14.78 -32.99
CA LEU A 566 -32.68 14.71 -33.92
C LEU A 566 -33.96 15.26 -33.28
N ILE A 567 -34.27 14.82 -32.06
CA ILE A 567 -35.45 15.28 -31.32
C ILE A 567 -35.33 16.76 -30.96
N CYS A 568 -34.14 17.22 -30.58
CA CYS A 568 -33.84 18.63 -30.35
C CYS A 568 -34.08 19.46 -31.63
N SER A 569 -33.58 18.99 -32.77
CA SER A 569 -33.77 19.66 -34.07
C SER A 569 -35.23 19.74 -34.48
N PHE A 570 -36.02 18.68 -34.25
CA PHE A 570 -37.47 18.74 -34.46
C PHE A 570 -38.15 19.73 -33.52
N ASN A 571 -37.82 19.71 -32.23
CA ASN A 571 -38.38 20.66 -31.25
C ASN A 571 -38.07 22.12 -31.60
N ILE A 572 -36.86 22.43 -32.07
CA ILE A 572 -36.50 23.78 -32.53
C ILE A 572 -37.38 24.21 -33.71
N ARG A 573 -37.60 23.33 -34.70
CA ARG A 573 -38.47 23.62 -35.86
C ARG A 573 -39.93 23.83 -35.46
N ILE A 574 -40.44 23.06 -34.50
CA ILE A 574 -41.80 23.22 -33.95
C ILE A 574 -41.95 24.59 -33.27
N CYS A 575 -40.97 24.97 -32.45
CA CYS A 575 -40.95 26.29 -31.80
C CYS A 575 -40.95 27.42 -32.84
N ASN A 576 -40.17 27.29 -33.90
CA ASN A 576 -40.09 28.28 -34.98
C ASN A 576 -41.39 28.38 -35.80
N ALA A 577 -42.04 27.25 -36.10
CA ALA A 577 -43.28 27.22 -36.88
C ALA A 577 -44.48 27.83 -36.13
N HIS A 578 -44.47 27.82 -34.80
CA HIS A 578 -45.60 28.29 -33.97
C HIS A 578 -45.44 29.69 -33.37
N ASN A 579 -44.33 30.40 -33.60
CA ASN A 579 -44.11 31.82 -33.27
C ASN A 579 -44.49 32.27 -31.83
N LEU A 580 -44.43 31.40 -30.82
CA LEU A 580 -44.87 31.69 -29.45
C LEU A 580 -43.99 31.01 -28.38
N TYR A 581 -43.43 31.83 -27.49
CA TYR A 581 -42.60 31.46 -26.33
C TYR A 581 -43.37 30.84 -25.14
N ALA A 582 -44.64 30.44 -25.30
CA ALA A 582 -45.40 29.88 -24.19
C ALA A 582 -46.48 28.89 -24.64
N ARG A 583 -46.24 27.60 -24.35
CA ARG A 583 -47.14 26.42 -24.47
C ARG A 583 -47.21 25.69 -25.83
N THR A 584 -46.08 25.47 -26.50
CA THR A 584 -45.96 24.50 -27.60
C THR A 584 -45.83 23.07 -27.04
N PRO A 585 -46.47 22.04 -27.63
CA PRO A 585 -46.20 20.64 -27.28
C PRO A 585 -44.75 20.29 -27.67
N GLN A 586 -43.91 19.94 -26.69
CA GLN A 586 -42.62 19.33 -26.95
C GLN A 586 -42.86 17.90 -27.46
N ILE A 587 -42.16 17.51 -28.53
CA ILE A 587 -42.17 16.13 -28.98
C ILE A 587 -41.20 15.35 -28.13
N GLY A 588 -41.76 14.34 -27.47
CA GLY A 588 -41.00 13.33 -26.75
C GLY A 588 -40.78 12.07 -27.59
N ILE A 589 -39.98 11.18 -27.03
CA ILE A 589 -39.79 9.82 -27.51
C ILE A 589 -40.64 8.85 -26.69
N LYS A 590 -40.97 7.68 -27.27
CA LYS A 590 -41.56 6.53 -26.58
C LYS A 590 -40.52 5.91 -25.65
N ARG A 591 -40.26 6.57 -24.52
CA ARG A 591 -39.18 6.21 -23.57
C ARG A 591 -39.19 4.74 -23.18
N GLU A 592 -40.37 4.13 -23.06
CA GLU A 592 -40.53 2.72 -22.69
C GLU A 592 -39.91 1.72 -23.69
N GLU A 593 -39.82 2.10 -24.96
CA GLU A 593 -39.29 1.29 -26.08
C GLU A 593 -37.89 1.75 -26.52
N THR A 594 -37.51 3.00 -26.25
CA THR A 594 -36.27 3.63 -26.75
C THR A 594 -35.05 2.77 -26.47
N TRP A 595 -34.89 2.33 -25.23
CA TRP A 595 -33.70 1.60 -24.84
C TRP A 595 -33.51 0.28 -25.60
N GLU A 596 -34.52 -0.58 -25.57
CA GLU A 596 -34.47 -1.92 -26.16
C GLU A 596 -34.18 -1.82 -27.66
N LYS A 597 -34.87 -0.89 -28.35
CA LYS A 597 -34.63 -0.64 -29.77
C LYS A 597 -33.23 -0.11 -30.07
N LEU A 598 -32.67 0.76 -29.23
CA LEU A 598 -31.31 1.26 -29.40
C LEU A 598 -30.25 0.17 -29.13
N ALA A 599 -30.48 -0.70 -28.15
CA ALA A 599 -29.60 -1.83 -27.86
C ALA A 599 -29.61 -2.86 -29.00
N ASP A 600 -30.79 -3.21 -29.53
CA ASP A 600 -30.94 -4.12 -30.68
C ASP A 600 -30.27 -3.54 -31.92
N LEU A 601 -30.41 -2.24 -32.15
CA LEU A 601 -29.77 -1.54 -33.26
C LEU A 601 -28.25 -1.51 -33.10
N ALA A 602 -27.75 -1.30 -31.88
CA ALA A 602 -26.32 -1.35 -31.59
C ALA A 602 -25.74 -2.75 -31.83
N ASP A 603 -26.43 -3.81 -31.41
CA ASP A 603 -26.04 -5.18 -31.71
C ASP A 603 -26.06 -5.45 -33.23
N HIS A 604 -27.10 -5.02 -33.94
CA HIS A 604 -27.16 -5.15 -35.40
C HIS A 604 -25.97 -4.48 -36.10
N VAL A 605 -25.65 -3.23 -35.72
CA VAL A 605 -24.48 -2.51 -36.26
C VAL A 605 -23.18 -3.23 -35.93
N TYR A 606 -23.04 -3.73 -34.70
CA TYR A 606 -21.87 -4.51 -34.28
C TYR A 606 -21.71 -5.79 -35.12
N GLN A 607 -22.79 -6.58 -35.28
CA GLN A 607 -22.76 -7.81 -36.08
C GLN A 607 -22.40 -7.55 -37.55
N GLU A 608 -22.91 -6.45 -38.11
CA GLU A 608 -22.65 -6.06 -39.50
C GLU A 608 -21.24 -5.48 -39.71
N THR A 609 -20.56 -4.99 -38.67
CA THR A 609 -19.31 -4.22 -38.83
C THR A 609 -18.07 -4.92 -38.28
N CYS A 610 -18.25 -5.66 -37.19
CA CYS A 610 -17.18 -6.16 -36.33
C CYS A 610 -17.10 -7.70 -36.29
N ARG A 611 -18.18 -8.43 -36.63
CA ARG A 611 -18.22 -9.90 -36.55
C ARG A 611 -17.17 -10.61 -37.42
N ASP A 612 -16.99 -10.16 -38.66
CA ASP A 612 -16.05 -10.75 -39.63
C ASP A 612 -14.57 -10.42 -39.33
N MET A 613 -14.29 -9.64 -38.27
CA MET A 613 -12.92 -9.29 -37.86
C MET A 613 -12.42 -10.13 -36.68
N LYS A 614 -13.25 -11.05 -36.18
CA LYS A 614 -12.92 -11.97 -35.08
C LYS A 614 -11.78 -12.94 -35.45
N ASP A 615 -11.70 -13.38 -36.70
CA ASP A 615 -10.62 -14.26 -37.18
C ASP A 615 -9.25 -13.54 -37.24
N ARG A 616 -9.23 -12.21 -37.44
CA ARG A 616 -7.99 -11.41 -37.35
C ARG A 616 -7.55 -11.16 -35.91
N TRP A 617 -8.43 -11.39 -34.94
CA TRP A 617 -8.19 -11.14 -33.52
C TRP A 617 -7.42 -12.29 -32.86
N GLU A 618 -7.72 -13.55 -33.20
CA GLU A 618 -6.93 -14.71 -32.74
C GLU A 618 -5.44 -14.57 -33.12
N GLU A 619 -5.12 -13.94 -34.25
CA GLU A 619 -3.74 -13.63 -34.66
C GLU A 619 -3.12 -12.42 -33.91
N MET A 620 -3.94 -11.53 -33.31
CA MET A 620 -3.51 -10.24 -32.75
C MET A 620 -3.55 -10.17 -31.21
N VAL A 621 -4.40 -10.96 -30.55
CA VAL A 621 -4.54 -11.02 -29.06
C VAL A 621 -3.24 -11.41 -28.37
N HIS A 622 -2.37 -12.11 -29.09
CA HIS A 622 -1.04 -12.50 -28.64
C HIS A 622 -0.02 -11.34 -28.66
N GLY A 623 -0.38 -10.16 -29.17
CA GLY A 623 0.54 -9.04 -29.44
C GLY A 623 0.29 -7.76 -28.63
N SER A 624 0.68 -7.74 -27.36
CA SER A 624 0.87 -6.54 -26.50
C SER A 624 -0.36 -5.66 -26.12
N PRO A 625 -0.51 -5.28 -24.83
CA PRO A 625 -1.53 -4.33 -24.35
C PRO A 625 -1.52 -2.95 -25.04
N VAL A 626 -0.36 -2.53 -25.56
CA VAL A 626 -0.18 -1.20 -26.18
C VAL A 626 -1.06 -1.02 -27.43
N PHE A 627 -1.40 -2.10 -28.12
CA PHE A 627 -2.26 -2.05 -29.32
C PHE A 627 -3.74 -2.23 -29.01
N TYR A 628 -4.10 -2.77 -27.82
CA TYR A 628 -5.49 -3.09 -27.48
C TYR A 628 -6.41 -1.87 -27.59
N LEU A 629 -6.06 -0.76 -26.92
CA LEU A 629 -6.89 0.45 -26.91
C LEU A 629 -6.95 1.13 -28.28
N GLN A 630 -5.83 1.13 -29.02
CA GLN A 630 -5.77 1.66 -30.38
C GLN A 630 -6.66 0.88 -31.35
N GLU A 631 -6.73 -0.44 -31.20
CA GLU A 631 -7.62 -1.29 -31.98
C GLU A 631 -9.09 -1.10 -31.58
N VAL A 632 -9.39 -0.97 -30.28
CA VAL A 632 -10.74 -0.61 -29.80
C VAL A 632 -11.21 0.69 -30.46
N TYR A 633 -10.37 1.73 -30.49
CA TYR A 633 -10.68 2.99 -31.18
C TYR A 633 -10.96 2.76 -32.67
N THR A 634 -10.09 2.01 -33.34
CA THR A 634 -10.19 1.76 -34.79
C THR A 634 -11.49 1.03 -35.13
N LEU A 635 -11.85 0.03 -34.35
CA LEU A 635 -13.09 -0.75 -34.53
C LEU A 635 -14.33 0.08 -34.22
N ALA A 636 -14.32 0.85 -33.13
CA ALA A 636 -15.42 1.73 -32.79
C ALA A 636 -15.63 2.83 -33.84
N GLU A 637 -14.55 3.45 -34.34
CA GLU A 637 -14.62 4.43 -35.42
C GLU A 637 -15.21 3.81 -36.68
N LYS A 638 -14.77 2.59 -37.03
CA LYS A 638 -15.29 1.84 -38.18
C LYS A 638 -16.79 1.57 -38.04
N ALA A 639 -17.25 1.13 -36.86
CA ALA A 639 -18.66 0.90 -36.57
C ALA A 639 -19.50 2.17 -36.73
N ILE A 640 -19.07 3.27 -36.11
CA ILE A 640 -19.76 4.56 -36.17
C ILE A 640 -19.74 5.15 -37.58
N ARG A 641 -18.61 5.03 -38.30
CA ARG A 641 -18.50 5.42 -39.71
C ARG A 641 -19.49 4.64 -40.58
N LYS A 642 -19.75 3.36 -40.27
CA LYS A 642 -20.74 2.56 -41.00
C LYS A 642 -22.15 3.08 -40.76
N VAL A 643 -22.49 3.47 -39.52
CA VAL A 643 -23.76 4.16 -39.21
C VAL A 643 -23.92 5.44 -40.04
N SER A 644 -22.83 6.21 -40.23
CA SER A 644 -22.86 7.45 -41.00
C SER A 644 -22.91 7.28 -42.53
N LYS A 645 -22.21 6.28 -43.08
CA LYS A 645 -21.95 6.17 -44.54
C LYS A 645 -22.67 5.02 -45.23
N ASP A 646 -23.07 3.97 -44.52
CA ASP A 646 -23.77 2.84 -45.11
C ASP A 646 -25.26 3.12 -45.21
N ARG A 647 -25.77 3.23 -46.44
CA ARG A 647 -27.19 3.53 -46.70
C ARG A 647 -28.15 2.52 -46.08
N LYS A 648 -27.78 1.23 -45.98
CA LYS A 648 -28.67 0.23 -45.40
C LYS A 648 -28.83 0.46 -43.91
N ILE A 649 -27.71 0.67 -43.20
CA ILE A 649 -27.71 0.94 -41.77
C ILE A 649 -28.37 2.28 -41.47
N LEU A 650 -28.00 3.33 -42.20
CA LEU A 650 -28.56 4.68 -42.05
C LEU A 650 -30.10 4.68 -42.19
N ASN A 651 -30.63 3.94 -43.17
CA ASN A 651 -32.08 3.77 -43.33
C ASN A 651 -32.70 2.98 -42.18
N ALA A 652 -32.08 1.87 -41.76
CA ALA A 652 -32.58 1.05 -40.66
C ALA A 652 -32.65 1.83 -39.34
N VAL A 653 -31.59 2.58 -39.02
CA VAL A 653 -31.51 3.48 -37.85
C VAL A 653 -32.62 4.53 -37.92
N TYR A 654 -32.78 5.20 -39.07
CA TYR A 654 -33.82 6.23 -39.22
C TYR A 654 -35.24 5.69 -39.04
N GLN A 655 -35.54 4.50 -39.58
CA GLN A 655 -36.86 3.88 -39.37
C GLN A 655 -37.14 3.65 -37.88
N VAL A 656 -36.15 3.09 -37.16
CA VAL A 656 -36.26 2.88 -35.71
C VAL A 656 -36.45 4.21 -34.97
N PHE A 657 -35.68 5.24 -35.33
CA PHE A 657 -35.77 6.56 -34.69
C PHE A 657 -37.14 7.20 -34.94
N TRP A 658 -37.66 7.09 -36.16
CA TRP A 658 -38.98 7.60 -36.52
C TRP A 658 -40.10 6.89 -35.74
N ASP A 659 -40.00 5.57 -35.58
CA ASP A 659 -40.95 4.76 -34.81
C ASP A 659 -40.94 5.07 -33.30
N LEU A 660 -39.82 5.59 -32.81
CA LEU A 660 -39.64 6.03 -31.42
C LEU A 660 -40.23 7.41 -31.14
N ILE A 661 -40.63 8.18 -32.14
CA ILE A 661 -41.28 9.47 -31.95
C ILE A 661 -42.68 9.24 -31.35
N ALA A 662 -43.00 9.89 -30.23
CA ALA A 662 -44.29 9.68 -29.55
C ALA A 662 -45.47 10.27 -30.34
N ASN A 663 -45.26 11.40 -31.01
CA ASN A 663 -46.28 12.12 -31.80
C ASN A 663 -45.74 12.47 -33.20
N PRO A 664 -45.53 11.48 -34.08
CA PRO A 664 -44.91 11.70 -35.38
C PRO A 664 -45.75 12.62 -36.28
N GLU A 665 -47.07 12.66 -36.11
CA GLU A 665 -47.96 13.54 -36.87
C GLU A 665 -47.68 15.04 -36.64
N ILE A 666 -47.20 15.42 -35.45
CA ILE A 666 -46.79 16.81 -35.15
C ILE A 666 -45.52 17.15 -35.93
N VAL A 667 -44.53 16.23 -35.97
CA VAL A 667 -43.33 16.37 -36.80
C VAL A 667 -43.74 16.49 -38.28
N GLU A 668 -44.61 15.59 -38.75
CA GLU A 668 -45.06 15.55 -40.14
C GLU A 668 -45.74 16.87 -40.54
N THR A 669 -46.57 17.44 -39.66
CA THR A 669 -47.24 18.73 -39.89
C THR A 669 -46.24 19.88 -40.00
N VAL A 670 -45.28 19.93 -39.07
CA VAL A 670 -44.32 21.03 -38.99
C VAL A 670 -43.33 20.99 -40.15
N LEU A 671 -42.85 19.81 -40.53
CA LEU A 671 -42.00 19.66 -41.70
C LEU A 671 -42.77 19.90 -43.00
N ALA A 672 -44.06 19.53 -43.05
CA ALA A 672 -44.92 19.85 -44.20
C ALA A 672 -45.29 21.33 -44.32
N SER A 673 -45.17 22.14 -43.26
CA SER A 673 -45.48 23.58 -43.29
C SER A 673 -44.56 24.37 -44.22
N GLU A 674 -43.39 23.82 -44.56
CA GLU A 674 -42.51 24.36 -45.61
C GLU A 674 -43.17 24.41 -46.99
N LEU A 675 -44.26 23.65 -47.21
CA LEU A 675 -45.06 23.64 -48.43
C LEU A 675 -46.24 24.66 -48.41
N GLY A 676 -46.51 25.33 -47.27
CA GLY A 676 -47.53 26.39 -47.13
C GLY A 676 -48.42 26.28 -45.87
N GLU A 677 -49.13 27.37 -45.51
CA GLU A 677 -49.85 27.52 -44.21
C GLU A 677 -51.10 26.62 -44.03
N ASN A 678 -51.54 25.85 -45.02
CA ASN A 678 -52.79 25.05 -44.96
C ASN A 678 -52.69 23.69 -45.68
N VAL A 679 -51.58 22.98 -45.51
CA VAL A 679 -51.36 21.67 -46.17
C VAL A 679 -52.10 20.56 -45.41
N LEU A 680 -53.04 19.88 -46.07
CA LEU A 680 -53.70 18.68 -45.54
C LEU A 680 -52.74 17.48 -45.59
N LEU A 681 -52.58 16.75 -44.48
CA LEU A 681 -51.72 15.57 -44.36
C LEU A 681 -52.27 14.35 -45.14
N GLY A 682 -52.16 14.38 -46.46
CA GLY A 682 -52.35 13.21 -47.33
C GLY A 682 -51.10 12.32 -47.41
N ALA A 683 -51.22 11.14 -48.02
CA ALA A 683 -50.12 10.17 -48.15
C ALA A 683 -48.85 10.77 -48.78
N THR A 684 -49.01 11.62 -49.81
CA THR A 684 -47.89 12.31 -50.48
C THR A 684 -47.19 13.33 -49.59
N VAL A 685 -47.95 14.07 -48.78
CA VAL A 685 -47.42 15.08 -47.86
C VAL A 685 -46.68 14.44 -46.69
N ARG A 686 -47.22 13.34 -46.14
CA ARG A 686 -46.53 12.54 -45.11
C ARG A 686 -45.23 11.95 -45.65
N HIS A 687 -45.22 11.51 -46.91
CA HIS A 687 -44.01 11.04 -47.57
C HIS A 687 -42.96 12.14 -47.70
N PHE A 688 -43.35 13.35 -48.13
CA PHE A 688 -42.47 14.51 -48.18
C PHE A 688 -41.88 14.85 -46.80
N ALA A 689 -42.73 14.95 -45.77
CA ALA A 689 -42.28 15.27 -44.42
C ALA A 689 -41.29 14.24 -43.85
N ARG A 690 -41.48 12.95 -44.16
CA ARG A 690 -40.53 11.88 -43.81
C ARG A 690 -39.21 11.99 -44.56
N GLN A 691 -39.22 12.48 -45.80
CA GLN A 691 -37.98 12.74 -46.56
C GLN A 691 -37.22 13.94 -45.99
N GLU A 692 -37.92 15.02 -45.63
CA GLU A 692 -37.31 16.17 -44.95
C GLU A 692 -36.73 15.78 -43.58
N GLY A 693 -37.46 14.97 -42.82
CA GLY A 693 -36.96 14.38 -41.57
C GLY A 693 -35.70 13.55 -41.79
N TYR A 694 -35.64 12.79 -42.89
CA TYR A 694 -34.47 11.99 -43.25
C TYR A 694 -33.30 12.89 -43.61
N HIS A 695 -33.52 13.97 -44.36
CA HIS A 695 -32.47 14.95 -44.67
C HIS A 695 -31.88 15.58 -43.40
N ILE A 696 -32.72 15.98 -42.45
CA ILE A 696 -32.28 16.49 -41.14
C ILE A 696 -31.46 15.43 -40.41
N TYR A 697 -31.98 14.20 -40.32
CA TYR A 697 -31.28 13.08 -39.69
C TYR A 697 -29.91 12.82 -40.30
N THR A 698 -29.80 12.73 -41.64
CA THR A 698 -28.52 12.46 -42.30
C THR A 698 -27.49 13.56 -42.03
N LYS A 699 -27.94 14.82 -41.95
CA LYS A 699 -27.06 15.93 -41.59
C LYS A 699 -26.59 15.83 -40.14
N ILE A 700 -27.49 15.51 -39.19
CA ILE A 700 -27.13 15.33 -37.78
C ILE A 700 -26.12 14.20 -37.60
N VAL A 701 -26.35 13.04 -38.24
CA VAL A 701 -25.40 11.92 -38.18
C VAL A 701 -24.03 12.32 -38.72
N GLU A 702 -23.96 13.12 -39.78
CA GLU A 702 -22.69 13.61 -40.33
C GLU A 702 -22.02 14.65 -39.41
N ASP A 703 -22.80 15.59 -38.88
CA ASP A 703 -22.32 16.62 -37.94
C ASP A 703 -21.79 15.96 -36.66
N ASP A 704 -22.56 15.03 -36.07
CA ASP A 704 -22.20 14.27 -34.88
C ASP A 704 -20.98 13.38 -35.12
N TYR A 705 -20.92 12.66 -36.25
CA TYR A 705 -19.72 11.88 -36.60
C TYR A 705 -18.48 12.78 -36.72
N ASN A 706 -18.60 13.97 -37.34
CA ASN A 706 -17.51 14.92 -37.43
C ASN A 706 -17.14 15.49 -36.06
N CYS A 707 -18.10 15.75 -35.17
CA CYS A 707 -17.84 16.15 -33.78
C CYS A 707 -17.13 15.03 -33.00
N TYR A 708 -17.56 13.78 -33.17
CA TYR A 708 -17.00 12.59 -32.52
C TYR A 708 -15.56 12.31 -32.95
N THR A 709 -15.22 12.59 -34.22
CA THR A 709 -13.90 12.32 -34.80
C THR A 709 -12.95 13.51 -34.83
N LYS A 710 -13.47 14.75 -34.92
CA LYS A 710 -12.67 15.98 -35.13
C LYS A 710 -12.96 17.11 -34.13
N GLY A 711 -13.92 16.96 -33.21
CA GLY A 711 -14.35 18.02 -32.29
C GLY A 711 -13.35 18.36 -31.19
N ASN A 712 -13.68 19.33 -30.32
CA ASN A 712 -12.88 19.69 -29.13
C ASN A 712 -13.15 18.76 -27.94
N ASP A 713 -12.25 18.83 -26.97
CA ASP A 713 -11.66 17.73 -26.21
C ASP A 713 -12.56 16.65 -25.56
N GLU A 714 -13.77 16.91 -25.07
CA GLU A 714 -14.54 15.94 -24.25
C GLU A 714 -15.46 14.99 -25.04
N ARG A 715 -15.88 15.35 -26.26
CA ARG A 715 -16.75 14.51 -27.12
C ARG A 715 -15.96 13.67 -28.12
N LYS A 716 -14.62 13.71 -28.06
CA LYS A 716 -13.74 12.93 -28.94
C LYS A 716 -13.86 11.43 -28.62
N LEU A 717 -14.01 10.64 -29.67
CA LEU A 717 -14.10 9.18 -29.62
C LEU A 717 -13.01 8.53 -28.73
N PRO A 718 -11.71 8.89 -28.84
CA PRO A 718 -10.69 8.33 -27.96
C PRO A 718 -10.98 8.51 -26.46
N LYS A 719 -11.31 9.73 -26.03
CA LYS A 719 -11.56 10.00 -24.60
C LYS A 719 -12.80 9.29 -24.06
N GLN A 720 -13.83 9.14 -24.89
CA GLN A 720 -15.02 8.39 -24.47
C GLN A 720 -14.73 6.90 -24.36
N ILE A 721 -13.92 6.35 -25.26
CA ILE A 721 -13.50 4.95 -25.17
C ILE A 721 -12.60 4.74 -23.96
N ASP A 722 -11.70 5.67 -23.62
CA ASP A 722 -10.89 5.59 -22.40
C ASP A 722 -11.78 5.47 -21.16
N LEU A 723 -12.74 6.38 -21.04
CA LEU A 723 -13.69 6.36 -19.92
C LEU A 723 -14.52 5.07 -19.86
N ILE A 724 -14.96 4.55 -21.01
CA ILE A 724 -15.71 3.29 -21.07
C ILE A 724 -14.80 2.11 -20.68
N GLU A 725 -13.62 2.00 -21.30
CA GLU A 725 -12.66 0.93 -21.03
C GLU A 725 -12.23 0.90 -19.57
N ASP A 726 -11.94 2.07 -18.99
CA ASP A 726 -11.61 2.22 -17.58
C ASP A 726 -12.72 1.65 -16.70
N VAL A 727 -14.00 1.97 -16.94
CA VAL A 727 -15.09 1.40 -16.13
C VAL A 727 -15.13 -0.13 -16.24
N PHE A 728 -14.97 -0.70 -17.43
CA PHE A 728 -14.91 -2.17 -17.60
C PHE A 728 -13.70 -2.80 -16.89
N ARG A 729 -12.53 -2.15 -16.97
CA ARG A 729 -11.28 -2.63 -16.37
C ARG A 729 -11.33 -2.58 -14.85
N GLU A 730 -11.72 -1.44 -14.29
CA GLU A 730 -11.80 -1.19 -12.85
C GLU A 730 -12.87 -2.05 -12.16
N THR A 731 -14.05 -2.19 -12.77
CA THR A 731 -15.13 -3.01 -12.20
C THR A 731 -14.82 -4.51 -12.22
N PHE A 732 -14.09 -4.99 -13.23
CA PHE A 732 -13.60 -6.36 -13.23
C PHE A 732 -12.63 -6.61 -12.07
N ALA A 733 -11.63 -5.73 -11.90
CA ALA A 733 -10.63 -5.89 -10.86
C ALA A 733 -11.26 -5.84 -9.46
N ASP A 734 -12.26 -4.98 -9.25
CA ASP A 734 -13.09 -5.00 -8.04
C ASP A 734 -13.80 -6.32 -7.83
N LEU A 735 -14.52 -6.81 -8.84
CA LEU A 735 -15.25 -8.06 -8.74
C LEU A 735 -14.31 -9.22 -8.38
N GLN A 736 -13.16 -9.31 -9.05
CA GLN A 736 -12.18 -10.34 -8.78
C GLN A 736 -11.60 -10.23 -7.36
N ALA A 737 -11.22 -9.03 -6.91
CA ALA A 737 -10.74 -8.79 -5.55
C ALA A 737 -11.80 -9.13 -4.48
N ILE A 738 -13.06 -8.76 -4.69
CA ILE A 738 -14.19 -9.08 -3.80
C ILE A 738 -14.33 -10.60 -3.65
N ARG A 739 -14.32 -11.34 -4.75
CA ARG A 739 -14.47 -12.80 -4.73
C ARG A 739 -13.24 -13.51 -4.17
N LEU A 740 -12.04 -12.98 -4.41
CA LEU A 740 -10.78 -13.51 -3.90
C LEU A 740 -10.71 -13.38 -2.36
N LEU A 741 -11.00 -12.19 -1.84
CA LEU A 741 -10.88 -11.88 -0.41
C LEU A 741 -12.17 -12.17 0.36
N GLY A 742 -13.27 -12.47 -0.33
CA GLY A 742 -14.54 -12.87 0.29
C GLY A 742 -15.28 -11.70 0.95
N LEU A 743 -15.23 -10.52 0.35
CA LEU A 743 -15.88 -9.31 0.87
C LEU A 743 -17.40 -9.41 0.77
N SER A 744 -18.08 -8.93 1.79
CA SER A 744 -19.49 -8.54 1.72
C SER A 744 -19.65 -7.20 0.98
N PRO A 745 -20.79 -6.97 0.33
CA PRO A 745 -21.20 -5.71 -0.26
C PRO A 745 -21.13 -4.51 0.67
N ASN A 746 -21.42 -4.68 1.96
CA ASN A 746 -21.24 -3.61 2.93
C ASN A 746 -19.76 -3.27 3.15
N GLU A 747 -18.89 -4.28 3.23
CA GLU A 747 -17.44 -4.07 3.30
C GLU A 747 -16.92 -3.37 2.04
N TYR A 748 -17.36 -3.80 0.84
CA TYR A 748 -17.00 -3.14 -0.42
C TYR A 748 -17.51 -1.70 -0.50
N LEU A 749 -18.76 -1.42 -0.09
CA LEU A 749 -19.30 -0.06 -0.04
C LEU A 749 -18.49 0.84 0.89
N ASN A 750 -18.08 0.34 2.05
CA ASN A 750 -17.31 1.09 3.04
C ASN A 750 -15.94 1.53 2.51
N ILE A 751 -15.37 0.85 1.51
CA ILE A 751 -14.08 1.23 0.90
C ILE A 751 -14.16 2.57 0.16
N PHE A 752 -15.32 2.92 -0.42
CA PHE A 752 -15.48 4.09 -1.30
C PHE A 752 -16.30 5.24 -0.68
N LYS A 753 -16.59 5.19 0.62
CA LYS A 753 -17.33 6.25 1.32
C LYS A 753 -16.51 7.54 1.43
N ASP A 754 -17.17 8.67 1.26
CA ASP A 754 -16.59 10.01 1.40
C ASP A 754 -17.00 10.65 2.73
N GLU A 755 -16.02 11.04 3.55
CA GLU A 755 -16.24 11.76 4.81
C GLU A 755 -16.95 13.12 4.58
N LYS A 756 -16.73 13.76 3.42
CA LYS A 756 -17.31 15.07 3.10
C LYS A 756 -18.74 14.98 2.57
N GLU A 757 -19.15 13.84 2.02
CA GLU A 757 -20.49 13.60 1.49
C GLU A 757 -21.38 12.77 2.45
N HIS A 758 -21.17 12.87 3.77
CA HIS A 758 -22.01 12.23 4.79
C HIS A 758 -22.15 10.70 4.62
N ASP A 759 -21.02 9.98 4.50
CA ASP A 759 -20.96 8.51 4.38
C ASP A 759 -21.54 7.95 3.06
N LEU A 760 -21.70 8.78 2.03
CA LEU A 760 -22.06 8.37 0.66
C LEU A 760 -20.81 8.03 -0.17
N VAL A 761 -20.98 7.16 -1.16
CA VAL A 761 -19.92 6.82 -2.13
C VAL A 761 -19.52 8.06 -2.94
N SER A 762 -18.21 8.37 -2.99
CA SER A 762 -17.71 9.53 -3.76
C SER A 762 -18.18 9.47 -5.20
N ARG A 763 -18.57 10.63 -5.76
CA ARG A 763 -19.15 10.75 -7.11
C ARG A 763 -18.37 10.01 -8.20
N GLN A 764 -17.05 10.04 -8.14
CA GLN A 764 -16.17 9.42 -9.12
C GLN A 764 -16.21 7.88 -9.16
N TYR A 765 -16.70 7.22 -8.10
CA TYR A 765 -16.75 5.76 -8.00
C TYR A 765 -18.16 5.19 -8.12
N ARG A 766 -19.20 6.02 -8.23
CA ARG A 766 -20.61 5.58 -8.18
C ARG A 766 -20.96 4.58 -9.27
N ASP A 767 -20.58 4.86 -10.52
CA ASP A 767 -20.86 3.99 -11.67
C ASP A 767 -20.18 2.62 -11.51
N ARG A 768 -18.93 2.63 -11.04
CA ARG A 768 -18.11 1.44 -10.78
C ARG A 768 -18.71 0.57 -9.68
N VAL A 769 -18.96 1.16 -8.51
CA VAL A 769 -19.54 0.46 -7.36
C VAL A 769 -20.91 -0.12 -7.69
N LEU A 770 -21.74 0.66 -8.38
CA LEU A 770 -23.09 0.24 -8.75
C LEU A 770 -23.07 -0.94 -9.74
N ALA A 771 -22.17 -0.92 -10.72
CA ALA A 771 -22.01 -2.02 -11.66
C ALA A 771 -21.55 -3.31 -10.97
N VAL A 772 -20.61 -3.24 -10.03
CA VAL A 772 -20.13 -4.41 -9.28
C VAL A 772 -21.22 -4.98 -8.37
N LEU A 773 -21.89 -4.13 -7.58
CA LEU A 773 -22.96 -4.57 -6.69
C LEU A 773 -24.13 -5.22 -7.44
N SER A 774 -24.36 -4.83 -8.70
CA SER A 774 -25.46 -5.35 -9.51
C SER A 774 -25.34 -6.84 -9.87
N VAL A 775 -24.14 -7.42 -9.77
CA VAL A 775 -23.91 -8.84 -10.10
C VAL A 775 -23.70 -9.72 -8.88
N LEU A 776 -23.50 -9.15 -7.69
CA LEU A 776 -23.27 -9.93 -6.47
C LEU A 776 -24.58 -10.57 -5.95
N PRO A 777 -24.55 -11.84 -5.46
CA PRO A 777 -25.75 -12.57 -5.01
C PRO A 777 -26.61 -11.84 -3.97
N GLU A 778 -27.94 -12.05 -3.97
CA GLU A 778 -28.92 -11.35 -3.11
C GLU A 778 -28.64 -11.47 -1.60
N GLU A 779 -28.17 -12.65 -1.14
CA GLU A 779 -27.81 -12.94 0.26
C GLU A 779 -26.63 -12.09 0.76
N VAL A 780 -25.90 -11.49 -0.19
CA VAL A 780 -24.65 -10.79 -0.02
C VAL A 780 -24.90 -9.28 -0.24
N SER A 781 -25.70 -8.88 -1.22
CA SER A 781 -25.96 -7.46 -1.59
C SER A 781 -27.10 -6.77 -0.82
N GLY A 782 -28.02 -7.53 -0.21
CA GLY A 782 -29.24 -6.97 0.38
C GLY A 782 -30.21 -6.33 -0.64
N LEU A 783 -29.94 -6.51 -1.94
CA LEU A 783 -30.76 -6.05 -3.05
C LEU A 783 -31.58 -7.23 -3.58
N PRO A 784 -32.92 -7.18 -3.55
CA PRO A 784 -33.71 -8.13 -4.32
C PRO A 784 -33.43 -7.94 -5.81
N ASP A 785 -33.38 -9.02 -6.59
CA ASP A 785 -33.20 -9.14 -8.05
C ASP A 785 -34.15 -8.19 -8.83
N GLY A 786 -35.23 -7.76 -8.17
CA GLY A 786 -36.16 -6.72 -8.65
C GLY A 786 -35.59 -5.30 -8.71
N LYS A 787 -34.72 -4.86 -7.79
CA LYS A 787 -34.26 -3.46 -7.67
C LYS A 787 -33.27 -3.03 -8.76
N PHE A 788 -32.40 -3.92 -9.25
CA PHE A 788 -31.55 -3.59 -10.41
C PHE A 788 -32.36 -3.60 -11.72
N LYS A 789 -33.39 -4.45 -11.82
CA LYS A 789 -34.35 -4.40 -12.92
C LYS A 789 -35.17 -3.10 -12.88
N GLU A 790 -35.54 -2.63 -11.70
CA GLU A 790 -36.16 -1.31 -11.46
C GLU A 790 -35.18 -0.15 -11.75
N LEU A 791 -33.90 -0.29 -11.41
CA LEU A 791 -32.83 0.67 -11.72
C LEU A 791 -32.56 0.76 -13.22
N LEU A 792 -32.42 -0.37 -13.90
CA LEU A 792 -32.36 -0.45 -15.36
C LEU A 792 -33.63 0.16 -15.94
N GLN A 793 -34.82 -0.11 -15.40
CA GLN A 793 -36.07 0.53 -15.85
C GLN A 793 -36.07 2.05 -15.63
N THR A 794 -35.49 2.53 -14.54
CA THR A 794 -35.35 3.96 -14.22
C THR A 794 -34.35 4.64 -15.16
N LEU A 795 -33.19 4.01 -15.44
CA LEU A 795 -32.20 4.45 -16.42
C LEU A 795 -32.71 4.33 -17.87
N ARG A 796 -33.66 3.41 -18.13
CA ARG A 796 -34.42 3.25 -19.38
C ARG A 796 -35.58 4.24 -19.51
N GLY A 797 -35.83 5.10 -18.52
CA GLY A 797 -36.86 6.14 -18.57
C GLY A 797 -38.30 5.70 -18.33
N ARG A 798 -38.55 4.54 -17.71
CA ARG A 798 -39.89 4.12 -17.24
C ARG A 798 -40.16 4.76 -15.87
N SER A 799 -41.24 5.55 -15.76
CA SER A 799 -41.59 6.35 -14.58
C SER A 799 -42.18 5.50 -13.44
N GLY A 800 -41.66 5.65 -12.20
CA GLY A 800 -42.37 5.27 -10.97
C GLY A 800 -41.50 4.71 -9.82
N VAL A 801 -41.08 5.60 -8.93
CA VAL A 801 -40.59 5.46 -7.52
C VAL A 801 -39.69 4.25 -7.17
N VAL A 802 -38.38 4.51 -7.03
CA VAL A 802 -37.52 3.82 -6.06
C VAL A 802 -37.68 4.56 -4.73
N ASN A 803 -37.89 3.91 -3.59
CA ASN A 803 -37.88 4.55 -2.26
C ASN A 803 -36.77 3.89 -1.42
N ASN A 804 -35.51 4.13 -1.83
CA ASN A 804 -34.22 3.72 -1.21
C ASN A 804 -33.55 2.44 -1.83
N PHE A 805 -32.36 2.48 -2.47
CA PHE A 805 -31.05 2.75 -1.85
C PHE A 805 -30.09 3.72 -2.61
N GLU A 806 -29.70 4.86 -2.08
CA GLU A 806 -30.45 5.54 -1.02
C GLU A 806 -31.74 6.22 -1.55
N GLU A 807 -32.17 5.89 -2.78
CA GLU A 807 -32.75 6.74 -3.85
C GLU A 807 -31.61 7.25 -4.75
N LEU A 808 -30.76 6.26 -5.11
CA LEU A 808 -29.99 6.16 -6.34
C LEU A 808 -28.73 7.05 -6.42
N LEU A 809 -27.95 7.14 -5.33
CA LEU A 809 -26.66 7.89 -5.25
C LEU A 809 -26.72 9.23 -6.02
N SER A 810 -27.79 9.99 -5.76
CA SER A 810 -28.53 10.92 -6.62
C SER A 810 -27.75 11.90 -7.52
N SER A 811 -27.83 11.65 -8.85
CA SER A 811 -27.62 12.42 -10.12
C SER A 811 -26.87 13.78 -10.12
N ASN A 812 -25.95 14.12 -11.04
CA ASN A 812 -25.77 13.78 -12.46
C ASN A 812 -24.35 13.29 -12.77
N SER A 813 -24.21 11.99 -13.06
CA SER A 813 -23.31 11.42 -14.08
C SER A 813 -23.55 9.90 -14.06
N MET A 814 -24.56 9.42 -14.77
CA MET A 814 -24.69 7.97 -15.00
C MET A 814 -24.95 7.79 -16.49
N ASN A 815 -23.90 7.40 -17.23
CA ASN A 815 -24.13 6.84 -18.55
C ASN A 815 -24.71 5.43 -18.35
N GLY A 816 -26.04 5.36 -18.20
CA GLY A 816 -26.74 4.10 -17.94
C GLY A 816 -26.42 3.03 -18.99
N ILE A 817 -26.11 3.42 -20.23
CA ILE A 817 -25.73 2.50 -21.33
C ILE A 817 -24.46 1.75 -20.96
N VAL A 818 -23.44 2.45 -20.47
CA VAL A 818 -22.16 1.84 -20.07
C VAL A 818 -22.37 0.90 -18.90
N VAL A 819 -23.06 1.34 -17.84
CA VAL A 819 -23.36 0.51 -16.66
C VAL A 819 -24.09 -0.79 -17.03
N TYR A 820 -25.04 -0.74 -17.97
CA TYR A 820 -25.74 -1.92 -18.46
C TYR A 820 -24.80 -2.94 -19.12
N TYR A 821 -23.94 -2.49 -20.04
CA TYR A 821 -23.02 -3.41 -20.72
C TYR A 821 -21.93 -3.93 -19.78
N VAL A 822 -21.50 -3.14 -18.80
CA VAL A 822 -20.60 -3.58 -17.75
C VAL A 822 -21.28 -4.66 -16.90
N HIS A 823 -22.54 -4.49 -16.51
CA HIS A 823 -23.29 -5.54 -15.79
C HIS A 823 -23.31 -6.87 -16.57
N GLU A 824 -23.67 -6.84 -17.85
CA GLU A 824 -23.72 -8.04 -18.70
C GLU A 824 -22.36 -8.73 -18.79
N TYR A 825 -21.29 -7.96 -18.91
CA TYR A 825 -19.91 -8.45 -18.87
C TYR A 825 -19.55 -9.06 -17.51
N LEU A 826 -19.81 -8.36 -16.41
CA LEU A 826 -19.46 -8.79 -15.07
C LEU A 826 -20.19 -10.08 -14.66
N LYS A 827 -21.42 -10.32 -15.14
CA LYS A 827 -22.10 -11.62 -14.92
C LYS A 827 -21.29 -12.79 -15.48
N LYS A 828 -20.71 -12.62 -16.68
CA LYS A 828 -19.88 -13.64 -17.32
C LYS A 828 -18.56 -13.84 -16.59
N CYS A 829 -17.95 -12.76 -16.11
CA CYS A 829 -16.78 -12.83 -15.26
C CYS A 829 -17.09 -13.56 -13.95
N LEU A 830 -18.20 -13.23 -13.27
CA LEU A 830 -18.58 -13.86 -12.00
C LEU A 830 -18.72 -15.37 -12.12
N GLU A 831 -19.41 -15.87 -13.16
CA GLU A 831 -19.55 -17.31 -13.42
C GLU A 831 -18.19 -18.03 -13.58
N THR A 832 -17.20 -17.35 -14.15
CA THR A 832 -15.86 -17.91 -14.38
C THR A 832 -15.00 -17.81 -13.12
N ILE A 833 -15.05 -16.68 -12.43
CA ILE A 833 -14.35 -16.44 -11.16
C ILE A 833 -14.83 -17.41 -10.08
N ASP A 834 -16.13 -17.59 -9.92
CA ASP A 834 -16.67 -18.53 -8.92
C ASP A 834 -16.24 -19.96 -9.23
N ARG A 835 -16.25 -20.37 -10.51
CA ARG A 835 -15.74 -21.70 -10.90
C ARG A 835 -14.27 -21.88 -10.57
N ALA A 836 -13.45 -20.83 -10.74
CA ALA A 836 -12.01 -20.88 -10.45
C ALA A 836 -11.71 -20.85 -8.95
N PHE A 837 -12.46 -20.08 -8.17
CA PHE A 837 -12.19 -19.84 -6.76
C PHE A 837 -12.91 -20.79 -5.80
N ASP A 838 -14.04 -21.35 -6.23
CA ASP A 838 -14.79 -22.29 -5.40
C ASP A 838 -13.97 -23.55 -5.15
N HIS A 839 -13.79 -23.89 -3.88
CA HIS A 839 -12.99 -25.02 -3.40
C HIS A 839 -11.47 -24.87 -3.57
N ASP A 840 -10.94 -23.70 -3.96
CA ASP A 840 -9.49 -23.46 -3.94
C ASP A 840 -9.00 -23.13 -2.51
N SER A 841 -8.14 -24.00 -1.98
CA SER A 841 -7.54 -23.85 -0.65
C SER A 841 -6.68 -22.59 -0.49
N LYS A 842 -6.08 -22.06 -1.57
CA LYS A 842 -5.31 -20.81 -1.55
C LYS A 842 -6.23 -19.61 -1.35
N VAL A 843 -7.36 -19.60 -2.06
CA VAL A 843 -8.38 -18.56 -1.93
C VAL A 843 -8.98 -18.56 -0.53
N GLU A 844 -9.31 -19.73 0.02
CA GLU A 844 -9.90 -19.80 1.37
C GLU A 844 -8.93 -19.31 2.48
N LYS A 845 -7.63 -19.53 2.30
CA LYS A 845 -6.60 -18.95 3.18
C LYS A 845 -6.59 -17.42 3.11
N LEU A 846 -6.65 -16.85 1.90
CA LEU A 846 -6.71 -15.39 1.72
C LEU A 846 -7.99 -14.78 2.32
N ARG A 847 -9.13 -15.45 2.18
CA ARG A 847 -10.40 -15.03 2.81
C ARG A 847 -10.33 -15.03 4.33
N THR A 848 -9.69 -16.05 4.90
CA THR A 848 -9.48 -16.16 6.35
C THR A 848 -8.55 -15.05 6.82
N LEU A 849 -7.39 -14.90 6.16
CA LEU A 849 -6.42 -13.85 6.43
C LEU A 849 -7.08 -12.47 6.39
N TYR A 850 -7.83 -12.14 5.34
CA TYR A 850 -8.47 -10.84 5.17
C TYR A 850 -9.44 -10.49 6.32
N LYS A 851 -10.17 -11.48 6.85
CA LYS A 851 -11.06 -11.32 8.01
C LYS A 851 -10.28 -11.12 9.32
N GLU A 852 -9.10 -11.71 9.42
CA GLU A 852 -8.20 -11.58 10.58
C GLU A 852 -7.48 -10.22 10.63
N LEU A 853 -7.46 -9.46 9.54
CA LEU A 853 -6.90 -8.10 9.49
C LEU A 853 -7.88 -7.00 9.94
N GLY A 854 -9.14 -7.35 10.22
CA GLY A 854 -10.18 -6.38 10.56
C GLY A 854 -9.96 -5.71 11.93
N ASN A 855 -10.46 -4.49 12.08
CA ASN A 855 -10.32 -3.64 13.29
C ASN A 855 -10.93 -4.24 14.58
N GLN A 856 -11.67 -5.35 14.48
CA GLN A 856 -12.27 -6.04 15.63
C GLN A 856 -11.29 -6.95 16.39
N LYS A 857 -10.11 -7.23 15.81
CA LYS A 857 -9.09 -8.09 16.41
C LYS A 857 -8.20 -7.32 17.39
N SER A 858 -7.69 -8.00 18.41
CA SER A 858 -6.67 -7.41 19.28
C SER A 858 -5.36 -7.24 18.49
N VAL A 859 -4.48 -6.33 18.94
CA VAL A 859 -3.17 -6.14 18.29
C VAL A 859 -2.30 -7.39 18.43
N LYS A 860 -2.50 -8.15 19.50
CA LYS A 860 -1.86 -9.46 19.68
C LYS A 860 -2.29 -10.46 18.60
N ASP A 861 -3.60 -10.61 18.39
CA ASP A 861 -4.14 -11.49 17.34
C ASP A 861 -3.64 -11.07 15.95
N LEU A 862 -3.58 -9.76 15.71
CA LEU A 862 -3.04 -9.20 14.48
C LEU A 862 -1.56 -9.56 14.31
N MET A 863 -0.73 -9.37 15.34
CA MET A 863 0.69 -9.72 15.32
C MET A 863 0.91 -11.21 15.05
N ASP A 864 0.14 -12.09 15.72
CA ASP A 864 0.19 -13.53 15.48
C ASP A 864 -0.17 -13.87 14.03
N THR A 865 -1.22 -13.25 13.49
CA THR A 865 -1.65 -13.42 12.09
C THR A 865 -0.54 -13.01 11.11
N LEU A 866 0.08 -11.83 11.31
CA LEU A 866 1.16 -11.35 10.46
C LEU A 866 2.39 -12.27 10.54
N LYS A 867 2.82 -12.64 11.76
CA LYS A 867 3.98 -13.52 11.96
C LYS A 867 3.74 -14.91 11.35
N GLN A 868 2.55 -15.46 11.49
CA GLN A 868 2.22 -16.76 10.90
C GLN A 868 2.23 -16.69 9.37
N THR A 869 1.65 -15.64 8.78
CA THR A 869 1.67 -15.39 7.33
C THR A 869 3.10 -15.28 6.80
N ILE A 870 3.94 -14.51 7.49
CA ILE A 870 5.36 -14.33 7.15
C ILE A 870 6.13 -15.65 7.25
N LYS A 871 5.95 -16.41 8.33
CA LYS A 871 6.61 -17.72 8.53
C LYS A 871 6.19 -18.73 7.46
N ASP A 872 4.92 -18.76 7.09
CA ASP A 872 4.43 -19.67 6.06
C ASP A 872 5.00 -19.33 4.69
N TYR A 873 5.12 -18.04 4.36
CA TYR A 873 5.80 -17.60 3.14
C TYR A 873 7.31 -17.88 3.17
N GLN A 874 8.00 -17.65 4.29
CA GLN A 874 9.41 -18.01 4.41
C GLN A 874 9.66 -19.49 4.10
N ARG A 875 8.78 -20.37 4.57
CA ARG A 875 8.87 -21.82 4.28
C ARG A 875 8.71 -22.13 2.79
N THR A 876 7.97 -21.34 2.01
CA THR A 876 7.88 -21.57 0.56
C THR A 876 9.17 -21.18 -0.14
N LEU A 877 9.79 -20.06 0.25
CA LEU A 877 11.09 -19.63 -0.27
C LEU A 877 12.21 -20.66 0.02
N CYS A 878 12.23 -21.23 1.22
CA CYS A 878 13.28 -22.18 1.63
C CYS A 878 13.09 -23.62 1.13
N LYS A 879 11.93 -23.95 0.53
CA LYS A 879 11.65 -25.28 -0.05
C LYS A 879 12.10 -25.42 -1.52
N GLY A 880 12.52 -24.31 -2.14
CA GLY A 880 12.92 -24.22 -3.55
C GLY A 880 14.30 -24.77 -3.87
#